data_AF-A0A971FLS3-F1
#
_entry.id   AF-A0A971FLS3-F1
#
_cell.length_a   1.000
_cell.length_b   1.000
_cell.length_c   1.000
_cell.angle_alpha   90.00
_cell.angle_beta   90.00
_cell.angle_gamma   90.00
#
_symmetry.space_group_name_H-M   'P 1'
#
loop_
_entity.id
_entity.type
_entity.pdbx_description
1 polymer ?
#
loop_
_entity_poly.entity_id
_entity_poly.type
_entity_poly.pdbx_seq_one_letter_code
_entity_poly.pdbx_strand_id
1 'polypeptide(L)'
;MRTLHSMVISCMVFFLCFVAQAVPIPISTIEQLQLIGNDPAYPLTGEYELTNDIDASATAGWNGGAGFAPLGVYDYWTQSTSFMGVLDGQGYVIYNLVINRPGSDRIGLFSCAGRLAIIRNVGILGSVVTGQYQVGTLIGTIMGSTIEDCFTEGAVYGESLVGGLAGEFEYGRVTRCQAEGTVNGGFQFTGGLLGRNGISADESTAGIIEYCSSASTVTAIGNRVGGLVGLNNQAIVQSFAIGLVTNSGADTGGLAGANAGSITSSFASGALSGGVSAGGLAGANLETGSIRNCYATGGGVLGTENVGGLLGKNLGEAEYCYAAGPVSGTTFTGGLVGNGTTGVVNGSFWDIETSGQETSSGGTGKPTVEMKMQTTFTDAGWDFTATWGIVESVSYPYLQYAPPVIAPNLTGLNQEEAEDALSAALLTQGHVSARCDNTVPEGNILNQKPAPGTVLTPGSAVDYVLSLGACALEEAFYCPETNLLYGQELTTEYTPVYFLSDEFLAEEGLAPWRFDTFAAEGQVCDLHWWGVEVNSEGNPCERAANLFVVQISPTGTESAWEGCEITTEAQRAVIDYIDYWNGDNTITLPVYRYDVWHLPSCCELPESGETLALSIRSAGPDTGIEDDDCYFGWMNSPMGDGSFIEIGEENTAVLGADLAFCLTDYFPAEGEGEGEGEGEIPLEGEGELPEEGEGEIPPEGEIPVEGEPPVEGEGETPVEGEGETPVEGEGEIPVEGEGEAPVEGEGETPAEGEG
;
A
#
# COMPACT_ATOMS: atom_id res chain seq x y z
N MET A 1 0.32 -10.27 78.18
CA MET A 1 0.75 -8.87 77.96
C MET A 1 1.82 -8.76 76.88
N ARG A 2 3.09 -9.13 77.09
CA ARG A 2 4.13 -9.00 76.03
C ARG A 2 3.78 -9.69 74.70
N THR A 3 3.21 -10.89 74.74
CA THR A 3 2.70 -11.60 73.56
C THR A 3 1.58 -10.86 72.81
N LEU A 4 0.73 -10.13 73.53
CA LEU A 4 -0.43 -9.45 72.94
C LEU A 4 -0.03 -8.21 72.12
N HIS A 5 1.03 -7.49 72.53
CA HIS A 5 1.59 -6.40 71.72
C HIS A 5 2.22 -6.91 70.42
N SER A 6 2.86 -8.09 70.44
CA SER A 6 3.50 -8.66 69.25
C SER A 6 2.46 -9.03 68.17
N MET A 7 1.33 -9.60 68.56
CA MET A 7 0.26 -9.94 67.62
C MET A 7 -0.45 -8.70 67.06
N VAL A 8 -0.70 -7.67 67.88
CA VAL A 8 -1.28 -6.41 67.38
C VAL A 8 -0.36 -5.72 66.37
N ILE A 9 0.95 -5.67 66.62
CA ILE A 9 1.91 -5.11 65.65
C ILE A 9 1.96 -5.98 64.37
N SER A 10 1.98 -7.30 64.50
CA SER A 10 1.99 -8.21 63.34
C SER A 10 0.73 -8.09 62.49
N CYS A 11 -0.45 -7.96 63.11
CA CYS A 11 -1.71 -7.72 62.40
C CYS A 11 -1.77 -6.32 61.79
N MET A 12 -1.24 -5.27 62.44
CA MET A 12 -1.17 -3.94 61.84
C MET A 12 -0.23 -3.89 60.63
N VAL A 13 0.88 -4.65 60.64
CA VAL A 13 1.75 -4.79 59.45
C VAL A 13 1.03 -5.57 58.33
N PHE A 14 0.33 -6.66 58.64
CA PHE A 14 -0.45 -7.41 57.63
C PHE A 14 -1.63 -6.60 57.07
N PHE A 15 -2.31 -5.79 57.88
CA PHE A 15 -3.43 -4.96 57.45
C PHE A 15 -2.99 -3.62 56.82
N LEU A 16 -1.70 -3.27 56.89
CA LEU A 16 -1.08 -2.23 56.07
C LEU A 16 -0.61 -2.75 54.70
N CYS A 17 -0.70 -4.06 54.46
CA CYS A 17 -0.67 -4.65 53.12
C CYS A 17 -2.08 -4.78 52.50
N PHE A 18 -3.07 -4.05 53.03
CA PHE A 18 -4.27 -3.73 52.22
C PHE A 18 -3.82 -2.90 51.02
N VAL A 19 -4.28 -3.29 49.83
CA VAL A 19 -3.75 -2.84 48.53
C VAL A 19 -3.46 -1.35 48.51
N ALA A 20 -2.18 -0.99 48.63
CA ALA A 20 -1.68 0.25 48.08
C ALA A 20 -1.77 0.06 46.56
N GLN A 21 -2.85 0.57 45.94
CA GLN A 21 -2.86 0.76 44.50
C GLN A 21 -1.62 1.59 44.19
N ALA A 22 -0.75 1.09 43.31
CA ALA A 22 0.31 1.94 42.79
C ALA A 22 -0.42 3.07 42.07
N VAL A 23 -0.31 4.30 42.60
CA VAL A 23 -0.87 5.46 41.90
C VAL A 23 -0.19 5.48 40.53
N PRO A 24 -0.92 5.36 39.42
CA PRO A 24 -0.30 5.28 38.11
C PRO A 24 0.63 6.46 37.90
N ILE A 25 1.81 6.20 37.36
CA ILE A 25 2.82 7.23 37.12
C ILE A 25 2.38 7.96 35.85
N PRO A 26 2.00 9.25 35.94
CA PRO A 26 1.50 9.99 34.79
C PRO A 26 2.65 10.28 33.82
N ILE A 27 2.43 9.94 32.56
CA ILE A 27 3.34 10.19 31.44
C ILE A 27 2.72 11.27 30.56
N SER A 28 3.47 12.35 30.35
CA SER A 28 3.08 13.55 29.60
C SER A 28 4.08 13.93 28.50
N THR A 29 5.28 13.34 28.50
CA THR A 29 6.32 13.56 27.48
C THR A 29 7.05 12.27 27.11
N ILE A 30 7.67 12.28 25.92
CA ILE A 30 8.44 11.13 25.41
C ILE A 30 9.69 10.85 26.25
N GLU A 31 10.28 11.86 26.90
CA GLU A 31 11.38 11.69 27.85
C GLU A 31 10.95 10.93 29.10
N GLN A 32 9.78 11.24 29.66
CA GLN A 32 9.23 10.50 30.81
C GLN A 32 8.95 9.05 30.44
N LEU A 33 8.41 8.82 29.24
CA LEU A 33 8.18 7.48 28.72
C LEU A 33 9.51 6.70 28.58
N GLN A 34 10.59 7.36 28.12
CA GLN A 34 11.93 6.78 28.03
C GLN A 34 12.54 6.41 29.40
N LEU A 35 12.09 7.00 30.51
CA LEU A 35 12.57 6.64 31.86
C LEU A 35 12.15 5.23 32.30
N ILE A 36 11.13 4.62 31.68
CA ILE A 36 10.61 3.30 32.06
C ILE A 36 11.71 2.22 31.92
N GLY A 37 12.10 1.65 33.06
CA GLY A 37 13.21 0.70 33.20
C GLY A 37 14.61 1.33 33.26
N ASN A 38 14.74 2.64 33.02
CA ASN A 38 16.01 3.37 33.05
C ASN A 38 16.19 4.21 34.33
N ASP A 39 15.11 4.60 35.01
CA ASP A 39 15.14 5.28 36.32
C ASP A 39 14.44 4.44 37.41
N PRO A 40 14.99 4.35 38.65
CA PRO A 40 14.35 3.61 39.75
C PRO A 40 12.95 4.07 40.17
N ALA A 41 12.55 5.30 39.84
CA ALA A 41 11.18 5.80 40.04
C ALA A 41 10.20 5.32 38.96
N TYR A 42 10.70 4.79 37.84
CA TYR A 42 9.94 4.30 36.70
C TYR A 42 10.27 2.80 36.46
N PRO A 43 9.93 1.88 37.38
CA PRO A 43 10.26 0.45 37.25
C PRO A 43 9.50 -0.25 36.11
N LEU A 44 10.10 -1.29 35.52
CA LEU A 44 9.47 -2.13 34.49
C LEU A 44 8.20 -2.88 34.95
N THR A 45 7.92 -2.91 36.25
CA THR A 45 6.74 -3.47 36.90
C THR A 45 5.74 -2.41 37.39
N GLY A 46 5.95 -1.14 37.02
CA GLY A 46 5.07 -0.03 37.42
C GLY A 46 3.74 0.01 36.67
N GLU A 47 2.80 0.79 37.21
CA GLU A 47 1.56 1.17 36.52
C GLU A 47 1.74 2.58 35.95
N TYR A 48 1.39 2.77 34.68
CA TYR A 48 1.59 4.01 33.92
C TYR A 48 0.32 4.41 33.19
N GLU A 49 0.03 5.71 33.17
CA GLU A 49 -1.06 6.28 32.38
C GLU A 49 -0.55 7.43 31.52
N LEU A 50 -0.96 7.49 30.25
CA LEU A 50 -0.77 8.70 29.43
C LEU A 50 -1.78 9.77 29.90
N THR A 51 -1.35 11.03 29.91
CA THR A 51 -2.16 12.17 30.38
C THR A 51 -2.44 13.24 29.33
N ASN A 52 -1.81 13.10 28.16
CA ASN A 52 -1.97 13.90 26.95
C ASN A 52 -1.32 13.16 25.78
N ASP A 53 -1.60 13.62 24.56
CA ASP A 53 -0.88 13.18 23.37
C ASP A 53 0.59 13.59 23.42
N ILE A 54 1.47 12.74 22.87
CA ILE A 54 2.92 12.89 22.95
C ILE A 54 3.51 12.96 21.54
N ASP A 55 4.07 14.10 21.16
CA ASP A 55 4.94 14.16 19.98
C ASP A 55 6.32 13.56 20.30
N ALA A 56 6.65 12.47 19.62
CA ALA A 56 7.93 11.80 19.69
C ALA A 56 8.87 12.16 18.52
N SER A 57 8.55 13.17 17.69
CA SER A 57 9.39 13.60 16.55
C SER A 57 10.86 13.84 16.92
N ALA A 58 11.12 14.38 18.11
CA ALA A 58 12.45 14.62 18.67
C ALA A 58 13.31 13.35 18.75
N THR A 59 12.70 12.16 18.85
CA THR A 59 13.40 10.87 18.95
C THR A 59 14.28 10.58 17.75
N ALA A 60 13.98 11.13 16.57
CA ALA A 60 14.82 10.99 15.37
C ALA A 60 16.28 11.43 15.59
N GLY A 61 16.52 12.43 16.46
CA GLY A 61 17.85 12.90 16.83
C GLY A 61 18.50 12.15 18.00
N TRP A 62 17.76 11.28 18.69
CA TRP A 62 18.23 10.61 19.91
C TRP A 62 19.24 9.50 19.61
N ASN A 63 20.02 9.15 20.63
CA ASN A 63 20.99 8.04 20.59
C ASN A 63 21.97 8.10 19.39
N GLY A 64 22.27 9.30 18.88
CA GLY A 64 23.14 9.50 17.72
C GLY A 64 22.48 9.24 16.36
N GLY A 65 21.15 9.35 16.27
CA GLY A 65 20.36 9.01 15.08
C GLY A 65 19.82 7.58 15.06
N ALA A 66 19.97 6.84 16.16
CA ALA A 66 19.43 5.50 16.36
C ALA A 66 17.97 5.49 16.86
N GLY A 67 17.34 6.66 17.00
CA GLY A 67 15.97 6.80 17.46
C GLY A 67 15.81 6.62 18.98
N PHE A 68 14.56 6.46 19.42
CA PHE A 68 14.19 6.04 20.77
C PHE A 68 14.87 4.71 21.16
N ALA A 69 15.06 4.46 22.45
CA ALA A 69 15.61 3.20 22.97
C ALA A 69 14.46 2.30 23.48
N PRO A 70 14.19 1.14 22.85
CA PRO A 70 13.11 0.23 23.22
C PRO A 70 13.02 -0.05 24.73
N LEU A 71 11.81 -0.01 25.26
CA LEU A 71 11.55 -0.20 26.69
C LEU A 71 11.69 -1.67 27.10
N GLY A 72 12.43 -1.89 28.18
CA GLY A 72 12.84 -3.22 28.60
C GLY A 72 13.85 -3.87 27.65
N VAL A 73 14.42 -4.99 28.06
CA VAL A 73 15.36 -5.82 27.30
C VAL A 73 15.00 -7.27 27.55
N TYR A 74 15.18 -8.16 26.57
CA TYR A 74 15.05 -9.60 26.81
C TYR A 74 16.42 -10.24 27.11
N ASP A 75 16.63 -10.67 28.35
CA ASP A 75 17.76 -11.50 28.76
C ASP A 75 17.30 -12.92 29.11
N TYR A 76 17.75 -13.90 28.32
CA TYR A 76 17.48 -15.33 28.51
C TYR A 76 17.90 -15.86 29.88
N TRP A 77 18.91 -15.27 30.53
CA TRP A 77 19.51 -15.81 31.76
C TRP A 77 18.90 -15.27 33.04
N THR A 78 18.43 -14.02 33.04
CA THR A 78 17.81 -13.41 34.23
C THR A 78 16.28 -13.33 34.16
N GLN A 79 15.67 -13.31 32.96
CA GLN A 79 14.23 -13.12 32.74
C GLN A 79 13.64 -11.85 33.40
N SER A 80 14.48 -10.91 33.82
CA SER A 80 14.16 -9.87 34.81
C SER A 80 14.22 -8.44 34.24
N THR A 81 14.24 -8.30 32.91
CA THR A 81 14.45 -7.03 32.21
C THR A 81 13.36 -6.68 31.18
N SER A 82 12.38 -7.56 30.96
CA SER A 82 11.22 -7.26 30.11
C SER A 82 10.21 -6.37 30.85
N PHE A 83 9.36 -5.65 30.12
CA PHE A 83 8.25 -4.91 30.73
C PHE A 83 7.22 -5.90 31.31
N MET A 84 6.81 -5.71 32.56
CA MET A 84 5.87 -6.58 33.30
C MET A 84 4.80 -5.77 34.05
N GLY A 85 4.72 -4.47 33.78
CA GLY A 85 3.79 -3.53 34.40
C GLY A 85 2.51 -3.32 33.58
N VAL A 86 1.86 -2.19 33.83
CA VAL A 86 0.69 -1.72 33.09
C VAL A 86 1.04 -0.42 32.37
N LEU A 87 0.77 -0.32 31.07
CA LEU A 87 0.66 0.96 30.36
C LEU A 87 -0.76 1.12 29.84
N ASP A 88 -1.44 2.16 30.30
CA ASP A 88 -2.74 2.60 29.80
C ASP A 88 -2.59 3.90 29.00
N GLY A 89 -2.87 3.86 27.70
CA GLY A 89 -2.87 5.05 26.86
C GLY A 89 -4.04 5.98 27.11
N GLN A 90 -5.11 5.54 27.80
CA GLN A 90 -6.35 6.28 28.02
C GLN A 90 -7.03 6.87 26.75
N GLY A 91 -6.62 6.44 25.55
CA GLY A 91 -7.06 7.00 24.27
C GLY A 91 -6.15 8.11 23.72
N TYR A 92 -5.08 8.49 24.41
CA TYR A 92 -4.04 9.40 23.91
C TYR A 92 -3.08 8.70 22.94
N VAL A 93 -2.45 9.50 22.08
CA VAL A 93 -1.63 9.07 20.96
C VAL A 93 -0.16 9.49 21.10
N ILE A 94 0.75 8.61 20.69
CA ILE A 94 2.17 8.91 20.49
C ILE A 94 2.42 9.15 18.98
N TYR A 95 2.74 10.38 18.60
CA TYR A 95 3.00 10.77 17.21
C TYR A 95 4.48 10.66 16.85
N ASN A 96 4.80 10.38 15.59
CA ASN A 96 6.12 10.57 14.98
C ASN A 96 7.28 9.80 15.66
N LEU A 97 6.99 8.64 16.27
CA LEU A 97 7.99 7.82 16.96
C LEU A 97 9.01 7.25 15.96
N VAL A 98 10.30 7.56 16.15
CA VAL A 98 11.40 7.04 15.32
C VAL A 98 12.29 6.09 16.11
N ILE A 99 12.48 4.87 15.58
CA ILE A 99 13.45 3.89 16.08
C ILE A 99 14.28 3.39 14.89
N ASN A 100 15.59 3.61 14.90
CA ASN A 100 16.45 3.33 13.74
C ASN A 100 17.62 2.41 14.14
N ARG A 101 17.34 1.10 14.20
CA ARG A 101 18.23 0.08 14.78
C ARG A 101 18.39 -1.16 13.86
N PRO A 102 18.77 -0.99 12.57
CA PRO A 102 18.77 -2.07 11.56
C PRO A 102 19.67 -3.28 11.83
N GLY A 103 20.56 -3.22 12.82
CA GLY A 103 21.40 -4.35 13.26
C GLY A 103 21.13 -4.73 14.71
N SER A 104 19.86 -4.78 15.12
CA SER A 104 19.43 -5.10 16.48
C SER A 104 18.06 -5.76 16.48
N ASP A 105 17.88 -6.71 17.39
CA ASP A 105 16.66 -7.52 17.48
C ASP A 105 15.69 -6.98 18.55
N ARG A 106 14.43 -7.43 18.48
CA ARG A 106 13.35 -7.12 19.42
C ARG A 106 13.14 -5.61 19.53
N ILE A 107 12.68 -5.04 18.40
CA ILE A 107 12.58 -3.60 18.17
C ILE A 107 11.12 -3.17 18.09
N GLY A 108 10.79 -2.13 18.86
CA GLY A 108 9.49 -1.48 18.99
C GLY A 108 9.52 -0.50 20.17
N LEU A 109 8.40 0.15 20.49
CA LEU A 109 8.32 0.99 21.70
C LEU A 109 8.76 0.20 22.95
N PHE A 110 8.34 -1.07 23.05
CA PHE A 110 8.87 -2.07 23.97
C PHE A 110 9.75 -3.07 23.22
N SER A 111 10.90 -3.47 23.78
CA SER A 111 11.66 -4.60 23.24
C SER A 111 10.94 -5.91 23.52
N CYS A 112 10.48 -6.10 24.76
CA CYS A 112 9.74 -7.26 25.18
C CYS A 112 8.65 -6.91 26.19
N ALA A 113 7.40 -7.18 25.83
CA ALA A 113 6.30 -7.30 26.78
C ALA A 113 6.36 -8.70 27.39
N GLY A 114 6.63 -8.76 28.69
CA GLY A 114 6.82 -9.98 29.46
C GLY A 114 5.52 -10.48 30.10
N ARG A 115 5.68 -11.51 30.94
CA ARG A 115 4.55 -12.24 31.52
C ARG A 115 3.75 -11.33 32.46
N LEU A 116 2.43 -11.36 32.34
CA LEU A 116 1.46 -10.52 33.06
C LEU A 116 1.50 -9.02 32.72
N ALA A 117 2.34 -8.57 31.77
CA ALA A 117 2.26 -7.19 31.30
C ALA A 117 0.89 -6.89 30.68
N ILE A 118 0.39 -5.68 30.89
CA ILE A 118 -0.82 -5.16 30.25
C ILE A 118 -0.44 -3.88 29.50
N ILE A 119 -0.70 -3.83 28.20
CA ILE A 119 -0.52 -2.62 27.38
C ILE A 119 -1.84 -2.41 26.65
N ARG A 120 -2.51 -1.28 26.94
CA ARG A 120 -3.85 -1.03 26.40
C ARG A 120 -4.15 0.42 26.07
N ASN A 121 -5.13 0.67 25.21
CA ASN A 121 -5.58 2.00 24.80
C ASN A 121 -4.47 2.88 24.18
N VAL A 122 -3.38 2.28 23.68
CA VAL A 122 -2.20 3.00 23.15
C VAL A 122 -2.34 3.16 21.64
N GLY A 123 -2.44 4.41 21.17
CA GLY A 123 -2.27 4.77 19.77
C GLY A 123 -0.83 5.19 19.47
N ILE A 124 -0.26 4.75 18.34
CA ILE A 124 0.99 5.27 17.79
C ILE A 124 0.77 5.62 16.32
N LEU A 125 0.96 6.89 15.93
CA LEU A 125 0.72 7.40 14.58
C LEU A 125 2.00 7.96 13.93
N GLY A 126 2.11 7.88 12.61
CA GLY A 126 3.25 8.44 11.85
C GLY A 126 4.62 7.86 12.21
N SER A 127 4.68 6.63 12.74
CA SER A 127 5.92 6.03 13.25
C SER A 127 6.88 5.57 12.14
N VAL A 128 8.18 5.50 12.44
CA VAL A 128 9.20 4.89 11.56
C VAL A 128 10.10 3.97 12.40
N VAL A 129 9.98 2.66 12.19
CA VAL A 129 10.61 1.64 13.03
C VAL A 129 11.42 0.65 12.19
N THR A 130 12.74 0.72 12.32
CA THR A 130 13.71 -0.12 11.61
C THR A 130 14.47 -1.01 12.60
N GLY A 131 14.44 -2.32 12.40
CA GLY A 131 15.14 -3.32 13.21
C GLY A 131 15.73 -4.46 12.36
N GLN A 132 16.26 -5.49 13.01
CA GLN A 132 16.73 -6.72 12.36
C GLN A 132 15.71 -7.86 12.50
N TYR A 133 15.67 -8.55 13.65
CA TYR A 133 14.68 -9.58 13.95
C TYR A 133 13.67 -9.14 15.02
N GLN A 134 12.45 -9.71 15.00
CA GLN A 134 11.36 -9.36 15.93
C GLN A 134 11.08 -7.84 15.95
N VAL A 135 10.56 -7.31 14.84
CA VAL A 135 10.34 -5.87 14.63
C VAL A 135 8.84 -5.55 14.54
N GLY A 136 8.38 -4.56 15.30
CA GLY A 136 7.07 -3.94 15.12
C GLY A 136 6.91 -2.66 15.93
N THR A 137 5.94 -1.81 15.60
CA THR A 137 5.86 -0.45 16.16
C THR A 137 5.67 -0.42 17.67
N LEU A 138 4.77 -1.25 18.21
CA LEU A 138 4.51 -1.26 19.65
C LEU A 138 5.50 -2.16 20.41
N ILE A 139 5.70 -3.41 19.97
CA ILE A 139 6.46 -4.42 20.73
C ILE A 139 7.35 -5.28 19.83
N GLY A 140 8.60 -5.56 20.23
CA GLY A 140 9.43 -6.57 19.57
C GLY A 140 8.91 -8.00 19.79
N THR A 141 8.82 -8.42 21.07
CA THR A 141 8.27 -9.73 21.47
C THR A 141 7.21 -9.64 22.56
N ILE A 142 6.06 -10.30 22.38
CA ILE A 142 4.99 -10.47 23.37
C ILE A 142 5.08 -11.88 23.97
N MET A 143 5.30 -11.98 25.28
CA MET A 143 5.55 -13.24 25.99
C MET A 143 4.71 -13.34 27.27
N GLY A 144 3.46 -13.80 27.15
CA GLY A 144 2.54 -14.00 28.27
C GLY A 144 1.84 -12.75 28.77
N SER A 145 1.73 -11.73 27.91
CA SER A 145 1.10 -10.43 28.16
C SER A 145 -0.36 -10.39 27.70
N THR A 146 -1.09 -9.34 28.07
CA THR A 146 -2.34 -8.92 27.42
C THR A 146 -2.13 -7.59 26.71
N ILE A 147 -2.29 -7.58 25.39
CA ILE A 147 -2.29 -6.37 24.56
C ILE A 147 -3.73 -6.16 24.10
N GLU A 148 -4.35 -5.01 24.43
CA GLU A 148 -5.75 -4.78 24.07
C GLU A 148 -6.09 -3.34 23.69
N ASP A 149 -6.95 -3.15 22.69
CA ASP A 149 -7.42 -1.81 22.26
C ASP A 149 -6.26 -0.87 21.84
N CYS A 150 -5.25 -1.40 21.14
CA CYS A 150 -4.07 -0.64 20.67
C CYS A 150 -4.05 -0.45 19.14
N PHE A 151 -3.59 0.71 18.68
CA PHE A 151 -3.52 1.08 17.26
C PHE A 151 -2.09 1.49 16.87
N THR A 152 -1.59 1.01 15.73
CA THR A 152 -0.26 1.39 15.20
C THR A 152 -0.30 1.73 13.72
N GLU A 153 0.17 2.93 13.36
CA GLU A 153 0.38 3.39 12.00
C GLU A 153 1.83 3.88 11.81
N GLY A 154 2.42 3.55 10.67
CA GLY A 154 3.77 4.01 10.32
C GLY A 154 4.44 3.15 9.25
N ALA A 155 5.76 3.26 9.15
CA ALA A 155 6.60 2.44 8.30
C ALA A 155 7.51 1.53 9.13
N VAL A 156 7.31 0.22 9.01
CA VAL A 156 8.11 -0.81 9.69
C VAL A 156 9.05 -1.49 8.69
N TYR A 157 10.31 -1.68 9.09
CA TYR A 157 11.36 -2.32 8.29
C TYR A 157 12.12 -3.36 9.13
N GLY A 158 12.22 -4.60 8.63
CA GLY A 158 13.02 -5.64 9.27
C GLY A 158 13.36 -6.81 8.35
N GLU A 159 14.25 -7.68 8.81
CA GLU A 159 14.69 -8.87 8.04
C GLU A 159 13.75 -10.06 8.25
N SER A 160 13.35 -10.35 9.50
CA SER A 160 12.48 -11.50 9.79
C SER A 160 11.71 -11.31 11.10
N LEU A 161 10.54 -11.94 11.21
CA LEU A 161 9.57 -11.74 12.30
C LEU A 161 9.17 -10.26 12.38
N VAL A 162 8.51 -9.77 11.33
CA VAL A 162 8.13 -8.36 11.17
C VAL A 162 6.61 -8.21 11.17
N GLY A 163 6.08 -7.31 11.99
CA GLY A 163 4.65 -6.99 12.04
C GLY A 163 4.40 -5.54 12.43
N GLY A 164 3.30 -4.93 11.97
CA GLY A 164 2.98 -3.53 12.28
C GLY A 164 2.81 -3.28 13.78
N LEU A 165 2.05 -4.14 14.47
CA LEU A 165 1.91 -4.08 15.93
C LEU A 165 3.14 -4.65 16.64
N ALA A 166 3.53 -5.88 16.28
CA ALA A 166 4.68 -6.55 16.90
C ALA A 166 5.34 -7.61 16.01
N GLY A 167 6.64 -7.83 16.20
CA GLY A 167 7.37 -8.84 15.43
C GLY A 167 6.98 -10.28 15.78
N GLU A 168 6.80 -10.56 17.07
CA GLU A 168 6.59 -11.91 17.57
C GLU A 168 5.64 -11.98 18.77
N PHE A 169 4.72 -12.94 18.76
CA PHE A 169 3.83 -13.28 19.86
C PHE A 169 4.03 -14.76 20.22
N GLU A 170 4.49 -15.06 21.45
CA GLU A 170 4.79 -16.43 21.86
C GLU A 170 3.58 -17.15 22.46
N TYR A 171 2.86 -16.46 23.36
CA TYR A 171 1.65 -16.88 24.07
C TYR A 171 1.06 -15.67 24.83
N GLY A 172 -0.21 -15.75 25.26
CA GLY A 172 -0.92 -14.65 25.94
C GLY A 172 -2.19 -14.23 25.19
N ARG A 173 -2.49 -12.92 25.15
CA ARG A 173 -3.65 -12.38 24.41
C ARG A 173 -3.30 -11.10 23.66
N VAL A 174 -3.71 -11.03 22.40
CA VAL A 174 -3.77 -9.80 21.59
C VAL A 174 -5.21 -9.63 21.13
N THR A 175 -5.86 -8.51 21.47
CA THR A 175 -7.28 -8.33 21.15
C THR A 175 -7.69 -6.89 20.81
N ARG A 176 -8.59 -6.73 19.83
CA ARG A 176 -9.07 -5.40 19.39
C ARG A 176 -7.91 -4.45 19.00
N CYS A 177 -6.83 -5.03 18.45
CA CYS A 177 -5.67 -4.26 17.99
C CYS A 177 -5.70 -4.07 16.47
N GLN A 178 -5.24 -2.91 16.01
CA GLN A 178 -5.14 -2.55 14.59
C GLN A 178 -3.70 -2.21 14.19
N ALA A 179 -3.31 -2.57 12.96
CA ALA A 179 -2.10 -2.10 12.32
C ALA A 179 -2.37 -1.57 10.90
N GLU A 180 -1.82 -0.40 10.59
CA GLU A 180 -1.97 0.31 9.31
C GLU A 180 -0.61 0.82 8.80
N GLY A 181 -0.56 1.63 7.75
CA GLY A 181 0.71 2.08 7.14
C GLY A 181 1.42 1.01 6.28
N THR A 182 2.74 0.85 6.42
CA THR A 182 3.56 -0.08 5.60
C THR A 182 4.45 -1.00 6.44
N VAL A 183 4.56 -2.27 6.03
CA VAL A 183 5.40 -3.27 6.69
C VAL A 183 6.30 -3.96 5.66
N ASN A 184 7.61 -3.88 5.86
CA ASN A 184 8.63 -4.28 4.89
C ASN A 184 9.50 -5.40 5.47
N GLY A 185 9.53 -6.58 4.84
CA GLY A 185 10.18 -7.79 5.38
C GLY A 185 11.17 -8.48 4.43
N GLY A 186 12.42 -8.66 4.88
CA GLY A 186 13.55 -9.15 4.07
C GLY A 186 13.65 -10.66 3.82
N PHE A 187 13.12 -11.53 4.70
CA PHE A 187 13.47 -12.97 4.64
C PHE A 187 12.37 -13.96 5.07
N GLN A 188 11.79 -13.82 6.27
CA GLN A 188 10.81 -14.78 6.81
C GLN A 188 9.78 -14.12 7.74
N PHE A 189 8.54 -14.62 7.69
CA PHE A 189 7.47 -14.32 8.65
C PHE A 189 7.16 -12.81 8.76
N THR A 190 6.56 -12.28 7.69
CA THR A 190 6.07 -10.89 7.62
C THR A 190 4.55 -10.88 7.73
N GLY A 191 3.98 -10.16 8.69
CA GLY A 191 2.54 -9.92 8.80
C GLY A 191 2.21 -8.43 8.81
N GLY A 192 0.99 -8.03 8.46
CA GLY A 192 0.58 -6.64 8.67
C GLY A 192 0.39 -6.30 10.16
N LEU A 193 -0.15 -7.23 10.97
CA LEU A 193 -0.24 -7.09 12.42
C LEU A 193 0.97 -7.74 13.14
N LEU A 194 1.26 -9.01 12.84
CA LEU A 194 2.26 -9.82 13.56
C LEU A 194 3.15 -10.67 12.63
N GLY A 195 4.46 -10.69 12.85
CA GLY A 195 5.34 -11.60 12.10
C GLY A 195 5.02 -13.08 12.36
N ARG A 196 4.93 -13.48 13.64
CA ARG A 196 4.58 -14.84 14.07
C ARG A 196 3.60 -14.86 15.24
N ASN A 197 2.57 -15.72 15.13
CA ASN A 197 1.70 -16.14 16.24
C ASN A 197 2.10 -17.54 16.70
N GLY A 198 2.62 -17.65 17.92
CA GLY A 198 3.02 -18.88 18.58
C GLY A 198 4.41 -19.39 18.19
N ILE A 199 5.20 -19.79 19.19
CA ILE A 199 6.50 -20.46 18.97
C ILE A 199 6.40 -21.99 18.96
N SER A 200 5.31 -22.55 19.48
CA SER A 200 4.98 -23.97 19.47
C SER A 200 3.47 -24.17 19.36
N ALA A 201 3.06 -25.39 18.97
CA ALA A 201 1.68 -25.88 19.05
C ALA A 201 1.41 -26.63 20.37
N ASP A 202 2.14 -26.31 21.45
CA ASP A 202 1.91 -26.91 22.77
C ASP A 202 0.72 -26.22 23.45
N GLU A 203 -0.35 -26.97 23.68
CA GLU A 203 -1.60 -26.48 24.29
C GLU A 203 -1.40 -25.89 25.70
N SER A 204 -0.29 -26.20 26.39
CA SER A 204 0.01 -25.66 27.72
C SER A 204 0.42 -24.18 27.73
N THR A 205 0.79 -23.60 26.58
CA THR A 205 1.08 -22.17 26.41
C THR A 205 0.39 -21.60 25.18
N ALA A 206 -0.94 -21.71 25.13
CA ALA A 206 -1.73 -21.13 24.04
C ALA A 206 -1.76 -19.58 24.09
N GLY A 207 -1.52 -18.95 22.93
CA GLY A 207 -1.86 -17.56 22.64
C GLY A 207 -3.11 -17.46 21.75
N ILE A 208 -3.82 -16.34 21.87
CA ILE A 208 -4.97 -16.01 21.03
C ILE A 208 -4.87 -14.59 20.48
N ILE A 209 -5.20 -14.46 19.18
CA ILE A 209 -5.49 -13.20 18.49
C ILE A 209 -7.00 -13.16 18.27
N GLU A 210 -7.70 -12.20 18.88
CA GLU A 210 -9.16 -12.09 18.77
C GLU A 210 -9.65 -10.65 18.51
N TYR A 211 -10.50 -10.47 17.50
CA TYR A 211 -11.04 -9.15 17.08
C TYR A 211 -9.98 -8.15 16.57
N CYS A 212 -8.85 -8.62 16.05
CA CYS A 212 -7.78 -7.74 15.53
C CYS A 212 -7.88 -7.58 14.01
N SER A 213 -7.33 -6.49 13.46
CA SER A 213 -7.28 -6.30 12.01
C SER A 213 -6.01 -5.61 11.51
N SER A 214 -5.82 -5.66 10.19
CA SER A 214 -4.70 -5.05 9.48
C SER A 214 -5.14 -4.42 8.16
N ALA A 215 -4.85 -3.13 8.01
CA ALA A 215 -4.92 -2.42 6.73
C ALA A 215 -3.52 -2.14 6.14
N SER A 216 -2.44 -2.50 6.84
CA SER A 216 -1.06 -2.25 6.41
C SER A 216 -0.78 -2.82 5.02
N THR A 217 -0.10 -2.03 4.17
CA THR A 217 0.50 -2.55 2.94
C THR A 217 1.75 -3.35 3.29
N VAL A 218 1.72 -4.65 3.01
CA VAL A 218 2.80 -5.58 3.33
C VAL A 218 3.62 -5.85 2.06
N THR A 219 4.90 -5.49 2.10
CA THR A 219 5.86 -5.76 1.02
C THR A 219 6.97 -6.65 1.54
N ALA A 220 7.28 -7.74 0.84
CA ALA A 220 8.34 -8.65 1.25
C ALA A 220 9.01 -9.35 0.07
N ILE A 221 10.18 -9.94 0.34
CA ILE A 221 10.88 -10.85 -0.58
C ILE A 221 11.03 -12.26 0.03
N GLY A 222 10.23 -12.54 1.06
CA GLY A 222 10.45 -13.59 2.04
C GLY A 222 9.43 -14.73 2.02
N ASN A 223 9.64 -15.69 2.93
CA ASN A 223 8.79 -16.87 3.04
C ASN A 223 7.72 -16.67 4.12
N ARG A 224 6.46 -16.98 3.77
CA ARG A 224 5.27 -16.87 4.62
C ARG A 224 4.97 -15.42 4.99
N VAL A 225 4.31 -14.75 4.05
CA VAL A 225 3.93 -13.34 4.11
C VAL A 225 2.40 -13.26 4.16
N GLY A 226 1.86 -12.57 5.18
CA GLY A 226 0.41 -12.50 5.43
C GLY A 226 -0.09 -11.07 5.62
N GLY A 227 -1.32 -10.77 5.21
CA GLY A 227 -1.92 -9.46 5.50
C GLY A 227 -2.17 -9.22 6.99
N LEU A 228 -2.43 -10.25 7.79
CA LEU A 228 -2.50 -10.17 9.27
C LEU A 228 -1.25 -10.79 9.92
N VAL A 229 -0.92 -12.04 9.59
CA VAL A 229 0.15 -12.80 10.26
C VAL A 229 1.05 -13.55 9.28
N GLY A 230 2.38 -13.45 9.42
CA GLY A 230 3.31 -14.21 8.57
C GLY A 230 3.18 -15.73 8.77
N LEU A 231 3.33 -16.21 10.00
CA LEU A 231 3.11 -17.60 10.39
C LEU A 231 2.14 -17.73 11.57
N ASN A 232 1.04 -18.47 11.40
CA ASN A 232 0.13 -18.82 12.49
C ASN A 232 0.35 -20.25 12.99
N ASN A 233 0.78 -20.43 14.25
CA ASN A 233 0.87 -21.72 14.92
C ASN A 233 -0.21 -21.92 16.02
N GLN A 234 -1.00 -20.90 16.32
CA GLN A 234 -1.96 -20.88 17.43
C GLN A 234 -3.34 -20.36 16.97
N ALA A 235 -4.11 -19.66 17.82
CA ALA A 235 -5.48 -19.26 17.50
C ALA A 235 -5.57 -17.84 16.91
N ILE A 236 -6.25 -17.74 15.76
CA ILE A 236 -6.76 -16.49 15.18
C ILE A 236 -8.29 -16.60 15.11
N VAL A 237 -8.99 -15.65 15.73
CA VAL A 237 -10.44 -15.66 15.91
C VAL A 237 -11.03 -14.30 15.54
N GLN A 238 -12.11 -14.27 14.75
CA GLN A 238 -12.87 -13.03 14.46
C GLN A 238 -12.00 -11.84 14.00
N SER A 239 -10.94 -12.12 13.25
CA SER A 239 -9.90 -11.16 12.86
C SER A 239 -9.77 -11.06 11.34
N PHE A 240 -9.23 -9.97 10.79
CA PHE A 240 -9.26 -9.76 9.34
C PHE A 240 -8.13 -8.90 8.76
N ALA A 241 -7.88 -9.03 7.45
CA ALA A 241 -6.89 -8.21 6.74
C ALA A 241 -7.42 -7.67 5.40
N ILE A 242 -7.17 -6.39 5.15
CA ILE A 242 -7.65 -5.66 3.97
C ILE A 242 -6.53 -4.98 3.17
N GLY A 243 -5.33 -4.87 3.74
CA GLY A 243 -4.18 -4.25 3.09
C GLY A 243 -3.64 -5.06 1.90
N LEU A 244 -2.95 -4.38 0.98
CA LEU A 244 -2.25 -5.00 -0.14
C LEU A 244 -1.09 -5.88 0.36
N VAL A 245 -0.97 -7.11 -0.18
CA VAL A 245 0.17 -8.00 0.10
C VAL A 245 0.97 -8.25 -1.19
N THR A 246 2.23 -7.82 -1.19
CA THR A 246 3.18 -8.03 -2.30
C THR A 246 4.36 -8.89 -1.83
N ASN A 247 4.63 -10.01 -2.51
CA ASN A 247 5.70 -10.93 -2.14
C ASN A 247 6.38 -11.62 -3.33
N SER A 248 7.72 -11.66 -3.36
CA SER A 248 8.48 -12.45 -4.34
C SER A 248 8.96 -13.83 -3.85
N GLY A 249 8.72 -14.18 -2.57
CA GLY A 249 9.10 -15.47 -1.99
C GLY A 249 8.07 -16.61 -2.15
N ALA A 250 8.11 -17.60 -1.26
CA ALA A 250 7.32 -18.83 -1.41
C ALA A 250 5.83 -18.69 -1.08
N ASP A 251 5.45 -18.67 0.20
CA ASP A 251 4.03 -18.67 0.61
C ASP A 251 3.53 -17.24 0.90
N THR A 252 2.40 -16.86 0.31
CA THR A 252 1.74 -15.54 0.45
C THR A 252 0.25 -15.72 0.71
N GLY A 253 -0.31 -15.04 1.71
CA GLY A 253 -1.74 -15.13 2.05
C GLY A 253 -2.39 -13.79 2.39
N GLY A 254 -3.66 -13.60 2.01
CA GLY A 254 -4.39 -12.37 2.35
C GLY A 254 -4.56 -12.16 3.86
N LEU A 255 -4.74 -13.22 4.64
CA LEU A 255 -4.71 -13.19 6.11
C LEU A 255 -3.40 -13.76 6.68
N ALA A 256 -3.01 -14.97 6.25
CA ALA A 256 -1.91 -15.72 6.86
C ALA A 256 -0.92 -16.28 5.83
N GLY A 257 0.38 -16.00 5.96
CA GLY A 257 1.39 -16.54 5.03
C GLY A 257 1.41 -18.07 5.03
N ALA A 258 1.45 -18.68 6.22
CA ALA A 258 1.03 -20.07 6.41
C ALA A 258 0.31 -20.30 7.75
N ASN A 259 -0.52 -21.34 7.79
CA ASN A 259 -1.26 -21.78 8.96
C ASN A 259 -0.89 -23.21 9.38
N ALA A 260 -0.41 -23.36 10.62
CA ALA A 260 -0.28 -24.62 11.34
C ALA A 260 -1.21 -24.71 12.56
N GLY A 261 -1.83 -23.59 12.96
CA GLY A 261 -2.79 -23.49 14.06
C GLY A 261 -4.24 -23.43 13.58
N SER A 262 -5.08 -22.70 14.32
CA SER A 262 -6.49 -22.51 13.98
C SER A 262 -6.79 -21.09 13.51
N ILE A 263 -7.53 -20.96 12.41
CA ILE A 263 -8.08 -19.69 11.92
C ILE A 263 -9.60 -19.87 11.85
N THR A 264 -10.33 -19.16 12.72
CA THR A 264 -11.78 -19.33 12.90
C THR A 264 -12.53 -18.03 12.69
N SER A 265 -13.63 -18.08 11.92
CA SER A 265 -14.54 -16.94 11.70
C SER A 265 -13.78 -15.67 11.29
N SER A 266 -12.84 -15.77 10.35
CA SER A 266 -11.88 -14.72 10.00
C SER A 266 -11.80 -14.55 8.48
N PHE A 267 -11.42 -13.37 7.97
CA PHE A 267 -11.50 -13.10 6.52
C PHE A 267 -10.38 -12.21 5.98
N ALA A 268 -10.22 -12.23 4.65
CA ALA A 268 -9.34 -11.30 3.95
C ALA A 268 -10.02 -10.68 2.71
N SER A 269 -9.76 -9.39 2.50
CA SER A 269 -10.21 -8.64 1.31
C SER A 269 -9.12 -7.78 0.66
N GLY A 270 -7.88 -7.89 1.10
CA GLY A 270 -6.73 -7.30 0.40
C GLY A 270 -6.50 -7.95 -0.97
N ALA A 271 -5.88 -7.20 -1.88
CA ALA A 271 -5.30 -7.77 -3.10
C ALA A 271 -3.95 -8.44 -2.78
N LEU A 272 -3.59 -9.47 -3.54
CA LEU A 272 -2.37 -10.24 -3.36
C LEU A 272 -1.60 -10.36 -4.68
N SER A 273 -0.33 -9.95 -4.66
CA SER A 273 0.59 -10.05 -5.80
C SER A 273 1.86 -10.82 -5.45
N GLY A 274 2.04 -11.96 -6.11
CA GLY A 274 3.23 -12.80 -6.03
C GLY A 274 3.21 -13.85 -4.91
N GLY A 275 4.04 -14.87 -5.09
CA GLY A 275 4.06 -16.09 -4.28
C GLY A 275 4.02 -17.36 -5.13
N VAL A 276 4.86 -18.33 -4.77
CA VAL A 276 4.82 -19.71 -5.28
C VAL A 276 3.60 -20.48 -4.74
N SER A 277 3.15 -20.15 -3.54
CA SER A 277 1.88 -20.57 -2.96
C SER A 277 1.08 -19.32 -2.60
N ALA A 278 0.05 -18.98 -3.38
CA ALA A 278 -0.74 -17.75 -3.19
C ALA A 278 -2.19 -18.10 -2.85
N GLY A 279 -2.69 -17.62 -1.71
CA GLY A 279 -4.05 -17.88 -1.26
C GLY A 279 -4.77 -16.65 -0.75
N GLY A 280 -6.00 -16.40 -1.22
CA GLY A 280 -6.76 -15.22 -0.81
C GLY A 280 -6.98 -15.10 0.71
N LEU A 281 -6.99 -16.23 1.45
CA LEU A 281 -6.90 -16.24 2.91
C LEU A 281 -5.51 -16.69 3.38
N ALA A 282 -4.97 -17.80 2.87
CA ALA A 282 -3.66 -18.30 3.31
C ALA A 282 -2.82 -18.98 2.23
N GLY A 283 -1.51 -18.68 2.19
CA GLY A 283 -0.59 -19.23 1.18
C GLY A 283 -0.45 -20.75 1.29
N ALA A 284 -0.27 -21.25 2.51
CA ALA A 284 -0.26 -22.68 2.82
C ALA A 284 -0.98 -23.01 4.15
N ASN A 285 -1.96 -23.90 4.10
CA ASN A 285 -2.50 -24.57 5.28
C ASN A 285 -1.77 -25.91 5.47
N LEU A 286 -1.03 -26.06 6.57
CA LEU A 286 -0.16 -27.20 6.86
C LEU A 286 -0.95 -28.36 7.50
N GLU A 287 -0.29 -29.51 7.73
CA GLU A 287 -0.96 -30.76 8.18
C GLU A 287 -1.76 -30.64 9.49
N THR A 288 -1.34 -29.76 10.41
CA THR A 288 -2.06 -29.46 11.67
C THR A 288 -3.01 -28.27 11.56
N GLY A 289 -3.03 -27.57 10.42
CA GLY A 289 -3.76 -26.33 10.22
C GLY A 289 -5.25 -26.56 10.02
N SER A 290 -6.08 -25.91 10.82
CA SER A 290 -7.54 -25.92 10.71
C SER A 290 -8.06 -24.52 10.40
N ILE A 291 -8.86 -24.40 9.33
CA ILE A 291 -9.44 -23.14 8.86
C ILE A 291 -10.94 -23.30 8.77
N ARG A 292 -11.71 -22.54 9.57
CA ARG A 292 -13.15 -22.79 9.73
C ARG A 292 -13.99 -21.51 9.78
N ASN A 293 -15.08 -21.49 9.02
CA ASN A 293 -15.97 -20.31 8.86
C ASN A 293 -15.24 -19.07 8.28
N CYS A 294 -14.30 -19.25 7.35
CA CYS A 294 -13.43 -18.17 6.87
C CYS A 294 -13.66 -17.82 5.39
N TYR A 295 -13.36 -16.58 4.97
CA TYR A 295 -13.57 -16.19 3.57
C TYR A 295 -12.52 -15.27 2.96
N ALA A 296 -12.46 -15.28 1.63
CA ALA A 296 -11.58 -14.43 0.83
C ALA A 296 -12.35 -13.80 -0.35
N THR A 297 -12.47 -12.47 -0.33
CA THR A 297 -13.25 -11.69 -1.32
C THR A 297 -12.47 -10.50 -1.88
N GLY A 298 -11.13 -10.55 -1.78
CA GLY A 298 -10.26 -9.41 -2.07
C GLY A 298 -10.00 -9.13 -3.54
N GLY A 299 -9.25 -8.05 -3.78
CA GLY A 299 -8.95 -7.45 -5.09
C GLY A 299 -8.06 -8.28 -6.04
N GLY A 300 -8.09 -9.60 -5.93
CA GLY A 300 -7.38 -10.55 -6.78
C GLY A 300 -6.27 -11.31 -6.06
N VAL A 301 -6.10 -12.57 -6.44
CA VAL A 301 -4.99 -13.44 -6.04
C VAL A 301 -4.14 -13.75 -7.27
N LEU A 302 -3.02 -13.03 -7.41
CA LEU A 302 -2.03 -13.24 -8.47
C LEU A 302 -0.83 -13.98 -7.89
N GLY A 303 -0.52 -15.17 -8.39
CA GLY A 303 0.66 -15.95 -8.00
C GLY A 303 1.23 -16.77 -9.17
N THR A 304 2.14 -17.70 -8.88
CA THR A 304 2.74 -18.57 -9.91
C THR A 304 2.24 -20.02 -9.81
N GLU A 305 2.88 -20.86 -9.01
CA GLU A 305 2.68 -22.31 -9.08
C GLU A 305 1.38 -22.82 -8.45
N ASN A 306 1.04 -22.41 -7.22
CA ASN A 306 -0.04 -23.01 -6.44
C ASN A 306 -0.98 -21.91 -5.96
N VAL A 307 -2.02 -21.59 -6.73
CA VAL A 307 -2.82 -20.38 -6.54
C VAL A 307 -4.28 -20.74 -6.29
N GLY A 308 -4.83 -20.28 -5.16
CA GLY A 308 -6.22 -20.52 -4.78
C GLY A 308 -6.95 -19.29 -4.29
N GLY A 309 -8.24 -19.17 -4.63
CA GLY A 309 -9.07 -18.06 -4.14
C GLY A 309 -9.16 -17.97 -2.61
N LEU A 310 -8.99 -19.10 -1.89
CA LEU A 310 -8.83 -19.16 -0.44
C LEU A 310 -7.42 -19.64 -0.04
N LEU A 311 -6.95 -20.76 -0.61
CA LEU A 311 -5.71 -21.43 -0.18
C LEU A 311 -4.79 -21.78 -1.36
N GLY A 312 -3.53 -21.34 -1.32
CA GLY A 312 -2.54 -21.75 -2.33
C GLY A 312 -2.24 -23.25 -2.24
N LYS A 313 -1.89 -23.71 -1.03
CA LYS A 313 -1.71 -25.12 -0.66
C LYS A 313 -2.61 -25.52 0.51
N ASN A 314 -3.21 -26.71 0.46
CA ASN A 314 -3.93 -27.31 1.60
C ASN A 314 -3.46 -28.74 1.90
N LEU A 315 -2.86 -28.91 3.08
CA LEU A 315 -2.46 -30.20 3.67
C LEU A 315 -3.29 -30.54 4.93
N GLY A 316 -3.94 -29.55 5.55
CA GLY A 316 -4.80 -29.67 6.72
C GLY A 316 -6.29 -29.59 6.38
N GLU A 317 -7.09 -29.02 7.29
CA GLU A 317 -8.56 -28.95 7.19
C GLU A 317 -9.06 -27.54 6.81
N ALA A 318 -10.03 -27.48 5.89
CA ALA A 318 -10.77 -26.27 5.54
C ALA A 318 -12.30 -26.56 5.54
N GLU A 319 -13.04 -25.93 6.44
CA GLU A 319 -14.48 -26.21 6.65
C GLU A 319 -15.36 -24.96 6.67
N TYR A 320 -16.47 -24.99 5.93
CA TYR A 320 -17.45 -23.90 5.87
C TYR A 320 -16.82 -22.56 5.43
N CYS A 321 -15.90 -22.61 4.48
CA CYS A 321 -15.16 -21.46 3.98
C CYS A 321 -15.59 -21.09 2.54
N TYR A 322 -15.33 -19.86 2.09
CA TYR A 322 -15.57 -19.51 0.68
C TYR A 322 -14.59 -18.50 0.05
N ALA A 323 -14.51 -18.52 -1.27
CA ALA A 323 -13.77 -17.55 -2.08
C ALA A 323 -14.65 -16.91 -3.17
N ALA A 324 -14.49 -15.61 -3.41
CA ALA A 324 -15.16 -14.90 -4.51
C ALA A 324 -14.36 -13.73 -5.13
N GLY A 325 -13.03 -13.68 -4.90
CA GLY A 325 -12.13 -12.78 -5.63
C GLY A 325 -11.52 -13.45 -6.88
N PRO A 326 -11.05 -12.70 -7.89
CA PRO A 326 -10.43 -13.25 -9.10
C PRO A 326 -9.10 -13.95 -8.81
N VAL A 327 -8.79 -15.02 -9.54
CA VAL A 327 -7.63 -15.90 -9.28
C VAL A 327 -6.81 -16.09 -10.55
N SER A 328 -5.51 -15.80 -10.50
CA SER A 328 -4.59 -15.92 -11.64
C SER A 328 -3.27 -16.59 -11.23
N GLY A 329 -2.89 -17.63 -11.98
CA GLY A 329 -1.71 -18.46 -11.71
C GLY A 329 -1.36 -19.37 -12.89
N THR A 330 -0.14 -19.90 -12.91
CA THR A 330 0.47 -20.52 -14.10
C THR A 330 0.46 -22.05 -14.11
N THR A 331 0.09 -22.73 -13.02
CA THR A 331 0.29 -24.20 -12.91
C THR A 331 -0.85 -24.92 -12.20
N PHE A 332 -0.95 -24.82 -10.87
CA PHE A 332 -2.01 -25.38 -10.04
C PHE A 332 -2.92 -24.26 -9.54
N THR A 333 -3.68 -23.69 -10.47
CA THR A 333 -4.65 -22.62 -10.22
C THR A 333 -6.02 -23.22 -9.94
N GLY A 334 -6.75 -22.72 -8.94
CA GLY A 334 -8.09 -23.21 -8.61
C GLY A 334 -8.95 -22.21 -7.85
N GLY A 335 -10.26 -22.28 -8.01
CA GLY A 335 -11.16 -21.25 -7.47
C GLY A 335 -11.21 -21.15 -5.94
N LEU A 336 -10.98 -22.26 -5.21
CA LEU A 336 -10.87 -22.26 -3.74
C LEU A 336 -9.46 -22.62 -3.28
N VAL A 337 -9.00 -23.80 -3.67
CA VAL A 337 -7.68 -24.36 -3.37
C VAL A 337 -6.90 -24.57 -4.67
N GLY A 338 -5.67 -24.07 -4.73
CA GLY A 338 -4.74 -24.35 -5.83
C GLY A 338 -4.30 -25.81 -5.84
N ASN A 339 -3.52 -26.21 -4.84
CA ASN A 339 -3.02 -27.58 -4.65
C ASN A 339 -3.45 -28.17 -3.30
N GLY A 340 -4.16 -29.30 -3.31
CA GLY A 340 -4.79 -29.89 -2.11
C GLY A 340 -4.58 -31.40 -1.96
N THR A 341 -3.37 -31.91 -2.24
CA THR A 341 -3.15 -33.34 -2.48
C THR A 341 -3.40 -34.27 -1.28
N THR A 342 -3.43 -33.75 -0.05
CA THR A 342 -3.74 -34.51 1.17
C THR A 342 -4.75 -33.84 2.12
N GLY A 343 -4.96 -32.53 1.99
CA GLY A 343 -5.84 -31.77 2.89
C GLY A 343 -7.33 -32.03 2.65
N VAL A 344 -8.12 -31.92 3.71
CA VAL A 344 -9.58 -32.08 3.68
C VAL A 344 -10.23 -30.72 3.42
N VAL A 345 -11.23 -30.70 2.52
CA VAL A 345 -12.07 -29.52 2.28
C VAL A 345 -13.54 -29.95 2.36
N ASN A 346 -14.28 -29.39 3.32
CA ASN A 346 -15.65 -29.77 3.63
C ASN A 346 -16.59 -28.56 3.60
N GLY A 347 -17.80 -28.74 3.05
CA GLY A 347 -18.84 -27.71 3.00
C GLY A 347 -18.41 -26.34 2.48
N SER A 348 -17.36 -26.25 1.65
CA SER A 348 -16.70 -24.99 1.27
C SER A 348 -16.80 -24.73 -0.23
N PHE A 349 -16.93 -23.46 -0.63
CA PHE A 349 -17.40 -23.08 -1.96
C PHE A 349 -16.55 -21.99 -2.62
N TRP A 350 -16.52 -21.94 -3.95
CA TRP A 350 -16.03 -20.77 -4.66
C TRP A 350 -17.01 -20.30 -5.72
N ASP A 351 -16.97 -19.00 -6.00
CA ASP A 351 -17.68 -18.40 -7.12
C ASP A 351 -16.94 -18.66 -8.44
N ILE A 352 -17.53 -19.43 -9.35
CA ILE A 352 -16.90 -19.77 -10.65
C ILE A 352 -16.84 -18.55 -11.59
N GLU A 353 -17.73 -17.58 -11.43
CA GLU A 353 -17.88 -16.44 -12.35
C GLU A 353 -16.92 -15.31 -11.94
N THR A 354 -16.80 -15.00 -10.65
CA THR A 354 -15.86 -13.96 -10.18
C THR A 354 -14.43 -14.45 -9.97
N SER A 355 -14.20 -15.75 -9.72
CA SER A 355 -12.83 -16.28 -9.65
C SER A 355 -12.18 -16.44 -11.02
N GLY A 356 -12.98 -16.63 -12.08
CA GLY A 356 -12.53 -17.06 -13.41
C GLY A 356 -12.11 -18.54 -13.48
N GLN A 357 -12.41 -19.35 -12.46
CA GLN A 357 -11.92 -20.73 -12.33
C GLN A 357 -13.05 -21.77 -12.31
N GLU A 358 -13.14 -22.60 -13.35
CA GLU A 358 -14.09 -23.72 -13.42
C GLU A 358 -13.77 -24.86 -12.44
N THR A 359 -12.52 -24.97 -11.96
CA THR A 359 -12.04 -26.11 -11.17
C THR A 359 -11.23 -25.68 -9.95
N SER A 360 -10.98 -26.63 -9.04
CA SER A 360 -10.14 -26.44 -7.86
C SER A 360 -9.73 -27.81 -7.28
N SER A 361 -8.64 -27.85 -6.51
CA SER A 361 -8.22 -29.07 -5.78
C SER A 361 -9.18 -29.50 -4.68
N GLY A 362 -10.13 -28.65 -4.25
CA GLY A 362 -11.13 -29.00 -3.23
C GLY A 362 -12.25 -27.98 -3.10
N GLY A 363 -13.33 -28.35 -2.40
CA GLY A 363 -14.55 -27.56 -2.27
C GLY A 363 -15.56 -27.82 -3.40
N THR A 364 -16.44 -26.88 -3.68
CA THR A 364 -17.42 -26.96 -4.78
C THR A 364 -17.65 -25.60 -5.43
N GLY A 365 -17.47 -25.53 -6.75
CA GLY A 365 -17.75 -24.33 -7.53
C GLY A 365 -19.25 -24.07 -7.66
N LYS A 366 -19.63 -22.80 -7.60
CA LYS A 366 -21.01 -22.31 -7.70
C LYS A 366 -21.08 -21.03 -8.54
N PRO A 367 -22.13 -20.81 -9.35
CA PRO A 367 -22.42 -19.51 -9.94
C PRO A 367 -22.68 -18.44 -8.87
N THR A 368 -22.46 -17.16 -9.18
CA THR A 368 -22.72 -16.03 -8.29
C THR A 368 -24.17 -16.01 -7.80
N VAL A 369 -25.12 -16.41 -8.65
CA VAL A 369 -26.53 -16.51 -8.23
C VAL A 369 -26.74 -17.56 -7.13
N GLU A 370 -26.02 -18.69 -7.15
CA GLU A 370 -26.12 -19.70 -6.08
C GLU A 370 -25.28 -19.32 -4.85
N MET A 371 -24.14 -18.65 -5.04
CA MET A 371 -23.30 -18.10 -3.96
C MET A 371 -23.99 -16.99 -3.16
N LYS A 372 -25.14 -16.50 -3.63
CA LYS A 372 -25.98 -15.47 -2.97
C LYS A 372 -27.33 -16.01 -2.45
N MET A 373 -27.53 -17.34 -2.44
CA MET A 373 -28.70 -18.00 -1.84
C MET A 373 -28.34 -18.64 -0.51
N GLN A 374 -29.12 -18.43 0.55
CA GLN A 374 -28.84 -19.02 1.87
C GLN A 374 -28.89 -20.56 1.82
N THR A 375 -29.79 -21.11 1.00
CA THR A 375 -30.01 -22.57 0.85
C THR A 375 -28.75 -23.32 0.44
N THR A 376 -27.93 -22.75 -0.43
CA THR A 376 -26.66 -23.33 -0.92
C THR A 376 -25.73 -23.72 0.23
N PHE A 377 -25.72 -22.90 1.27
CA PHE A 377 -24.85 -23.02 2.42
C PHE A 377 -25.50 -23.84 3.55
N THR A 378 -26.81 -23.66 3.81
CA THR A 378 -27.51 -24.48 4.81
C THR A 378 -27.58 -25.96 4.43
N ASP A 379 -27.69 -26.29 3.14
CA ASP A 379 -27.69 -27.68 2.66
C ASP A 379 -26.33 -28.36 2.85
N ALA A 380 -25.25 -27.58 2.96
CA ALA A 380 -23.91 -28.04 3.35
C ALA A 380 -23.68 -28.02 4.88
N GLY A 381 -24.62 -27.49 5.66
CA GLY A 381 -24.55 -27.46 7.13
C GLY A 381 -24.02 -26.17 7.76
N TRP A 382 -24.02 -25.04 7.05
CA TRP A 382 -23.61 -23.74 7.59
C TRP A 382 -24.60 -23.22 8.64
N ASP A 383 -24.08 -22.68 9.74
CA ASP A 383 -24.88 -22.06 10.80
C ASP A 383 -25.20 -20.59 10.51
N PHE A 384 -26.44 -20.31 10.13
CA PHE A 384 -26.98 -18.95 10.01
C PHE A 384 -27.71 -18.46 11.26
N THR A 385 -27.61 -19.17 12.39
CA THR A 385 -28.24 -18.75 13.66
C THR A 385 -27.30 -17.96 14.56
N ALA A 386 -25.99 -18.23 14.53
CA ALA A 386 -24.98 -17.49 15.30
C ALA A 386 -23.73 -17.10 14.51
N THR A 387 -23.36 -17.83 13.45
CA THR A 387 -22.10 -17.58 12.71
C THR A 387 -22.28 -16.66 11.51
N TRP A 388 -23.18 -17.04 10.59
CA TRP A 388 -23.31 -16.43 9.27
C TRP A 388 -24.60 -15.62 9.10
N GLY A 389 -24.54 -14.54 8.33
CA GLY A 389 -25.68 -13.83 7.77
C GLY A 389 -25.58 -13.79 6.24
N ILE A 390 -26.69 -13.52 5.55
CA ILE A 390 -26.72 -13.30 4.09
C ILE A 390 -27.94 -12.46 3.74
N VAL A 391 -27.81 -11.57 2.77
CA VAL A 391 -28.93 -10.86 2.15
C VAL A 391 -29.24 -11.57 0.84
N GLU A 392 -30.31 -12.36 0.84
CA GLU A 392 -30.76 -13.20 -0.28
C GLU A 392 -30.69 -12.49 -1.65
N SER A 393 -30.03 -13.12 -2.62
CA SER A 393 -29.74 -12.61 -3.97
C SER A 393 -28.91 -11.31 -4.06
N VAL A 394 -28.43 -10.75 -2.95
CA VAL A 394 -27.66 -9.48 -2.91
C VAL A 394 -26.21 -9.71 -2.47
N SER A 395 -26.00 -10.28 -1.29
CA SER A 395 -24.67 -10.49 -0.70
C SER A 395 -24.24 -11.96 -0.77
N TYR A 396 -22.93 -12.18 -0.71
CA TYR A 396 -22.38 -13.46 -0.25
C TYR A 396 -22.68 -13.67 1.25
N PRO A 397 -22.42 -14.85 1.84
CA PRO A 397 -22.39 -15.01 3.29
C PRO A 397 -21.39 -14.05 3.94
N TYR A 398 -21.77 -13.43 5.05
CA TYR A 398 -20.93 -12.59 5.87
C TYR A 398 -20.98 -13.05 7.33
N LEU A 399 -19.93 -12.77 8.10
CA LEU A 399 -19.86 -13.16 9.50
C LEU A 399 -20.69 -12.20 10.34
N GLN A 400 -21.53 -12.69 11.25
CA GLN A 400 -22.51 -11.83 11.94
C GLN A 400 -21.90 -10.73 12.82
N TYR A 401 -20.64 -10.85 13.23
CA TYR A 401 -19.90 -9.80 13.95
C TYR A 401 -19.34 -8.70 13.02
N ALA A 402 -19.24 -8.96 11.72
CA ALA A 402 -18.76 -8.04 10.69
C ALA A 402 -19.79 -7.95 9.54
N PRO A 403 -21.01 -7.43 9.82
CA PRO A 403 -22.04 -7.28 8.80
C PRO A 403 -21.59 -6.29 7.70
N PRO A 404 -22.01 -6.50 6.44
CA PRO A 404 -21.60 -5.64 5.34
C PRO A 404 -22.18 -4.24 5.50
N VAL A 405 -21.34 -3.26 5.20
CA VAL A 405 -21.66 -1.82 5.23
C VAL A 405 -21.84 -1.30 3.81
N ILE A 406 -22.44 -0.13 3.66
CA ILE A 406 -22.71 0.48 2.36
C ILE A 406 -21.83 1.71 2.20
N ALA A 407 -21.09 1.80 1.09
CA ALA A 407 -20.27 2.96 0.79
C ALA A 407 -21.14 4.24 0.79
N PRO A 408 -20.86 5.24 1.66
CA PRO A 408 -21.58 6.52 1.65
C PRO A 408 -21.32 7.28 0.35
N ASN A 409 -22.12 8.32 0.10
CA ASN A 409 -21.84 9.27 -0.98
C ASN A 409 -21.03 10.45 -0.45
N LEU A 410 -19.74 10.46 -0.77
CA LEU A 410 -18.78 11.49 -0.41
C LEU A 410 -18.74 12.66 -1.42
N THR A 411 -19.18 12.46 -2.66
CA THR A 411 -19.14 13.50 -3.70
C THR A 411 -19.90 14.76 -3.24
N GLY A 412 -19.18 15.89 -3.22
CA GLY A 412 -19.67 17.18 -2.77
C GLY A 412 -19.48 17.48 -1.28
N LEU A 413 -19.06 16.52 -0.45
CA LEU A 413 -18.60 16.78 0.93
C LEU A 413 -17.20 17.39 0.92
N ASN A 414 -16.82 18.08 1.99
CA ASN A 414 -15.41 18.39 2.27
C ASN A 414 -14.69 17.19 2.95
N GLN A 415 -13.38 17.29 3.16
CA GLN A 415 -12.58 16.22 3.77
C GLN A 415 -13.04 15.83 5.18
N GLU A 416 -13.26 16.78 6.09
CA GLU A 416 -13.71 16.52 7.47
C GLU A 416 -15.08 15.82 7.48
N GLU A 417 -16.03 16.31 6.66
CA GLU A 417 -17.34 15.68 6.45
C GLU A 417 -17.25 14.27 5.87
N ALA A 418 -16.23 13.98 5.06
CA ALA A 418 -16.02 12.67 4.44
C ALA A 418 -15.37 11.66 5.39
N GLU A 419 -14.40 12.10 6.18
CA GLU A 419 -13.81 11.31 7.28
C GLU A 419 -14.88 10.92 8.31
N ASP A 420 -15.74 11.87 8.71
CA ASP A 420 -16.92 11.62 9.56
C ASP A 420 -17.89 10.61 8.92
N ALA A 421 -18.19 10.77 7.62
CA ALA A 421 -19.12 9.89 6.91
C ALA A 421 -18.58 8.45 6.73
N LEU A 422 -17.27 8.29 6.57
CA LEU A 422 -16.60 6.99 6.52
C LEU A 422 -16.55 6.33 7.90
N SER A 423 -16.14 7.07 8.93
CA SER A 423 -16.13 6.64 10.33
C SER A 423 -17.52 6.16 10.78
N ALA A 424 -18.57 6.93 10.51
CA ALA A 424 -19.95 6.57 10.80
C ALA A 424 -20.47 5.36 9.98
N ALA A 425 -19.85 5.06 8.84
CA ALA A 425 -20.14 3.88 8.02
C ALA A 425 -19.26 2.66 8.37
N LEU A 426 -18.37 2.77 9.37
CA LEU A 426 -17.33 1.77 9.68
C LEU A 426 -16.42 1.45 8.47
N LEU A 427 -15.98 2.49 7.78
CA LEU A 427 -15.05 2.46 6.64
C LEU A 427 -13.83 3.34 6.94
N THR A 428 -12.71 3.08 6.24
CA THR A 428 -11.49 3.88 6.38
C THR A 428 -11.28 4.79 5.18
N GLN A 429 -10.46 5.83 5.36
CA GLN A 429 -9.96 6.64 4.27
C GLN A 429 -9.00 5.83 3.40
N GLY A 430 -9.24 5.82 2.08
CA GLY A 430 -8.32 5.23 1.10
C GLY A 430 -7.28 6.22 0.60
N HIS A 431 -6.84 6.03 -0.64
CA HIS A 431 -5.96 7.00 -1.28
C HIS A 431 -6.71 8.31 -1.57
N VAL A 432 -6.35 9.35 -0.84
CA VAL A 432 -6.74 10.73 -1.17
C VAL A 432 -5.79 11.26 -2.23
N SER A 433 -6.35 11.66 -3.36
CA SER A 433 -5.66 12.41 -4.41
C SER A 433 -6.35 13.75 -4.62
N ALA A 434 -5.73 14.67 -5.35
CA ALA A 434 -6.33 15.96 -5.67
C ALA A 434 -6.09 16.35 -7.12
N ARG A 435 -7.07 17.02 -7.73
CA ARG A 435 -6.95 17.66 -9.05
C ARG A 435 -7.87 18.88 -9.09
N CYS A 436 -7.64 19.80 -10.01
CA CYS A 436 -8.56 20.91 -10.21
C CYS A 436 -9.86 20.45 -10.92
N ASP A 437 -10.95 21.19 -10.69
CA ASP A 437 -12.25 21.00 -11.33
C ASP A 437 -13.00 22.33 -11.43
N ASN A 438 -13.46 22.67 -12.63
CA ASN A 438 -14.14 23.95 -12.89
C ASN A 438 -15.60 24.02 -12.39
N THR A 439 -16.11 22.94 -11.78
CA THR A 439 -17.50 22.81 -11.33
C THR A 439 -17.66 22.52 -9.84
N VAL A 440 -16.65 21.93 -9.19
CA VAL A 440 -16.67 21.59 -7.76
C VAL A 440 -15.76 22.54 -6.97
N PRO A 441 -16.24 23.20 -5.88
CA PRO A 441 -15.43 24.09 -5.05
C PRO A 441 -14.17 23.44 -4.47
N GLU A 442 -13.15 24.26 -4.24
CA GLU A 442 -11.90 23.86 -3.58
C GLU A 442 -12.16 23.19 -2.22
N GLY A 443 -11.50 22.06 -1.96
CA GLY A 443 -11.66 21.27 -0.74
C GLY A 443 -12.84 20.29 -0.74
N ASN A 444 -13.72 20.31 -1.75
CA ASN A 444 -14.83 19.36 -1.87
C ASN A 444 -14.47 18.16 -2.78
N ILE A 445 -15.03 16.98 -2.49
CA ILE A 445 -14.76 15.73 -3.21
C ILE A 445 -15.46 15.69 -4.57
N LEU A 446 -14.69 15.40 -5.62
CA LEU A 446 -15.15 15.19 -6.99
C LEU A 446 -15.86 13.84 -7.13
N ASN A 447 -15.13 12.77 -6.80
CA ASN A 447 -15.58 11.39 -6.91
C ASN A 447 -14.84 10.50 -5.90
N GLN A 448 -15.34 9.26 -5.78
CA GLN A 448 -14.83 8.25 -4.85
C GLN A 448 -14.74 6.89 -5.53
N LYS A 449 -13.97 5.98 -4.92
CA LYS A 449 -13.90 4.56 -5.27
C LYS A 449 -13.71 3.74 -3.99
N PRO A 450 -14.53 2.72 -3.68
CA PRO A 450 -15.69 2.25 -4.43
C PRO A 450 -16.86 3.24 -4.52
N ALA A 451 -17.69 3.08 -5.55
CA ALA A 451 -18.79 4.00 -5.84
C ALA A 451 -19.87 4.02 -4.73
N PRO A 452 -20.63 5.12 -4.55
CA PRO A 452 -21.70 5.20 -3.57
C PRO A 452 -22.71 4.07 -3.70
N GLY A 453 -23.14 3.48 -2.59
CA GLY A 453 -24.06 2.34 -2.59
C GLY A 453 -23.40 0.97 -2.81
N THR A 454 -22.07 0.91 -3.03
CA THR A 454 -21.33 -0.37 -3.09
C THR A 454 -21.40 -1.09 -1.73
N VAL A 455 -21.62 -2.40 -1.74
CA VAL A 455 -21.60 -3.24 -0.54
C VAL A 455 -20.14 -3.57 -0.19
N LEU A 456 -19.69 -3.15 0.99
CA LEU A 456 -18.32 -3.27 1.47
C LEU A 456 -18.26 -4.05 2.79
N THR A 457 -17.06 -4.44 3.20
CA THR A 457 -16.81 -5.07 4.51
C THR A 457 -16.39 -3.97 5.51
N PRO A 458 -16.75 -4.05 6.81
CA PRO A 458 -16.25 -3.10 7.80
C PRO A 458 -14.72 -2.95 7.74
N GLY A 459 -14.25 -1.72 7.89
CA GLY A 459 -12.86 -1.30 7.75
C GLY A 459 -12.40 -1.06 6.31
N SER A 460 -13.19 -1.37 5.27
CA SER A 460 -12.76 -1.18 3.86
C SER A 460 -12.42 0.29 3.57
N ALA A 461 -11.32 0.50 2.85
CA ALA A 461 -10.90 1.82 2.39
C ALA A 461 -11.81 2.37 1.28
N VAL A 462 -12.00 3.69 1.27
CA VAL A 462 -12.61 4.44 0.17
C VAL A 462 -11.67 5.53 -0.31
N ASP A 463 -11.09 5.34 -1.50
CA ASP A 463 -10.30 6.35 -2.21
C ASP A 463 -11.21 7.51 -2.62
N TYR A 464 -10.68 8.73 -2.65
CA TYR A 464 -11.41 9.87 -3.22
C TYR A 464 -10.50 10.95 -3.80
N VAL A 465 -11.08 11.79 -4.67
CA VAL A 465 -10.37 12.89 -5.33
C VAL A 465 -10.92 14.22 -4.83
N LEU A 466 -10.09 15.02 -4.18
CA LEU A 466 -10.41 16.40 -3.78
C LEU A 466 -10.28 17.36 -4.96
N SER A 467 -11.15 18.37 -4.98
CA SER A 467 -11.01 19.53 -5.86
C SER A 467 -9.93 20.47 -5.33
N LEU A 468 -8.99 20.86 -6.19
CA LEU A 468 -8.11 22.02 -6.01
C LEU A 468 -8.79 23.35 -6.41
N GLY A 469 -10.12 23.35 -6.49
CA GLY A 469 -10.91 24.45 -7.03
C GLY A 469 -10.86 24.48 -8.55
N ALA A 470 -11.31 25.60 -9.12
CA ALA A 470 -11.24 25.83 -10.55
C ALA A 470 -9.79 25.66 -11.04
N CYS A 471 -9.62 25.02 -12.20
CA CYS A 471 -8.31 24.85 -12.80
C CYS A 471 -7.68 26.22 -13.03
N ALA A 472 -6.63 26.49 -12.24
CA ALA A 472 -5.62 27.45 -12.64
C ALA A 472 -5.21 27.08 -14.07
N LEU A 473 -5.35 28.03 -14.98
CA LEU A 473 -4.69 27.96 -16.27
C LEU A 473 -3.20 28.17 -16.01
N GLU A 474 -2.53 27.11 -15.54
CA GLU A 474 -1.06 26.99 -15.57
C GLU A 474 -0.62 27.41 -16.97
N GLU A 475 0.29 28.38 -17.00
CA GLU A 475 0.20 29.53 -17.92
C GLU A 475 -0.27 29.14 -19.32
N ALA A 476 -1.53 29.47 -19.64
CA ALA A 476 -2.11 29.22 -20.96
C ALA A 476 -1.21 29.89 -22.00
N PHE A 477 -0.38 29.08 -22.65
CA PHE A 477 0.88 29.53 -23.23
C PHE A 477 0.61 30.57 -24.31
N TYR A 478 0.86 31.84 -24.00
CA TYR A 478 0.48 32.94 -24.88
C TYR A 478 1.47 33.01 -26.04
N CYS A 479 1.20 32.18 -27.04
CA CYS A 479 1.81 32.25 -28.34
C CYS A 479 1.44 33.61 -28.95
N PRO A 480 2.41 34.54 -29.12
CA PRO A 480 2.09 35.85 -29.65
C PRO A 480 1.61 35.72 -31.09
N GLU A 481 0.75 36.64 -31.55
CA GLU A 481 0.19 36.68 -32.91
C GLU A 481 1.27 36.69 -34.02
N THR A 482 2.53 36.94 -33.68
CA THR A 482 3.71 36.90 -34.56
C THR A 482 4.31 35.50 -34.77
N ASN A 483 4.05 34.55 -33.87
CA ASN A 483 4.65 33.21 -33.86
C ASN A 483 3.64 32.11 -34.19
N LEU A 484 2.36 32.47 -34.34
CA LEU A 484 1.26 31.59 -34.74
C LEU A 484 1.25 31.40 -36.26
N LEU A 485 1.70 30.23 -36.72
CA LEU A 485 1.64 29.86 -38.15
C LEU A 485 0.28 29.22 -38.48
N TYR A 486 -0.45 29.87 -39.39
CA TYR A 486 -1.71 29.40 -39.98
C TYR A 486 -1.49 28.96 -41.44
N GLY A 487 -2.06 27.81 -41.83
CA GLY A 487 -2.04 27.36 -43.22
C GLY A 487 -2.94 28.20 -44.14
N GLN A 488 -2.54 28.40 -45.41
CA GLN A 488 -3.37 29.03 -46.43
C GLN A 488 -4.01 28.00 -47.38
N GLU A 489 -5.20 28.31 -47.89
CA GLU A 489 -5.78 27.59 -49.03
C GLU A 489 -4.97 27.79 -50.31
N LEU A 490 -4.62 26.70 -51.00
CA LEU A 490 -4.04 26.74 -52.35
C LEU A 490 -5.12 27.12 -53.39
N THR A 491 -5.27 28.41 -53.66
CA THR A 491 -6.33 28.92 -54.54
C THR A 491 -6.07 28.68 -56.04
N THR A 492 -6.67 27.62 -56.58
CA THR A 492 -7.17 27.47 -57.98
C THR A 492 -6.20 27.52 -59.18
N GLU A 493 -6.51 26.70 -60.19
CA GLU A 493 -6.03 26.76 -61.58
C GLU A 493 -4.51 26.69 -61.84
N TYR A 494 -3.85 25.59 -61.45
CA TYR A 494 -3.02 24.83 -62.39
C TYR A 494 -2.85 23.37 -61.96
N THR A 495 -3.20 22.42 -62.83
CA THR A 495 -2.95 20.98 -62.64
C THR A 495 -1.71 20.53 -63.44
N PRO A 496 -0.52 20.41 -62.82
CA PRO A 496 0.52 19.51 -63.29
C PRO A 496 0.23 18.10 -62.75
N VAL A 497 -0.23 17.19 -63.61
CA VAL A 497 -0.31 15.77 -63.23
C VAL A 497 1.11 15.23 -63.06
N TYR A 498 1.44 14.84 -61.83
CA TYR A 498 2.43 13.79 -61.59
C TYR A 498 1.68 12.57 -61.06
N PHE A 499 1.83 11.45 -61.78
CA PHE A 499 1.52 10.15 -61.21
C PHE A 499 2.59 9.84 -60.16
N LEU A 500 2.19 9.42 -58.97
CA LEU A 500 2.89 8.30 -58.35
C LEU A 500 2.45 7.06 -59.12
N SER A 501 3.44 6.34 -59.67
CA SER A 501 3.23 5.07 -60.37
C SER A 501 3.45 3.91 -59.40
N ASP A 502 2.65 2.85 -59.52
CA ASP A 502 2.55 1.65 -58.64
C ASP A 502 3.84 0.81 -58.45
N GLU A 503 5.06 1.36 -58.56
CA GLU A 503 6.29 0.57 -58.73
C GLU A 503 7.54 1.06 -57.96
N PHE A 504 7.46 2.08 -57.08
CA PHE A 504 8.58 2.44 -56.17
C PHE A 504 8.13 3.15 -54.88
N LEU A 505 8.87 2.95 -53.78
CA LEU A 505 8.67 3.51 -52.42
C LEU A 505 7.49 2.96 -51.59
N ALA A 506 7.37 1.63 -51.49
CA ALA A 506 6.44 0.95 -50.58
C ALA A 506 7.13 0.36 -49.31
N GLU A 507 8.23 0.96 -48.82
CA GLU A 507 9.06 0.37 -47.74
C GLU A 507 9.43 1.29 -46.55
N GLU A 508 9.25 2.64 -46.59
CA GLU A 508 9.73 3.54 -45.49
C GLU A 508 8.74 4.61 -44.97
N GLY A 509 7.48 4.66 -45.42
CA GLY A 509 6.43 5.45 -44.74
C GLY A 509 6.58 6.99 -44.69
N LEU A 510 7.37 7.59 -45.59
CA LEU A 510 7.67 9.03 -45.60
C LEU A 510 6.72 9.84 -46.50
N ALA A 511 5.92 10.74 -45.90
CA ALA A 511 5.06 11.70 -46.60
C ALA A 511 5.29 13.15 -46.09
N PRO A 512 6.28 13.89 -46.62
CA PRO A 512 6.60 15.24 -46.14
C PRO A 512 5.64 16.31 -46.68
N TRP A 513 4.98 17.04 -45.78
CA TRP A 513 4.11 18.17 -46.13
C TRP A 513 4.90 19.49 -46.22
N ARG A 514 4.51 20.33 -47.19
CA ARG A 514 5.17 21.63 -47.47
C ARG A 514 4.40 22.75 -46.80
N PHE A 515 5.12 23.67 -46.17
CA PHE A 515 4.54 24.90 -45.62
C PHE A 515 5.05 26.08 -46.45
N ASP A 516 4.17 26.70 -47.25
CA ASP A 516 4.53 27.82 -48.11
C ASP A 516 4.85 29.07 -47.29
N THR A 517 6.15 29.21 -46.99
CA THR A 517 6.85 30.36 -46.40
C THR A 517 6.61 30.70 -44.93
N PHE A 518 7.61 30.41 -44.10
CA PHE A 518 7.98 31.28 -42.98
C PHE A 518 9.46 31.64 -43.11
N ALA A 519 9.79 32.93 -42.95
CA ALA A 519 11.16 33.43 -43.10
C ALA A 519 11.76 33.70 -41.72
N ALA A 520 12.23 32.64 -41.06
CA ALA A 520 12.93 32.71 -39.77
C ALA A 520 14.44 32.51 -39.97
N GLU A 521 15.25 33.40 -39.40
CA GLU A 521 16.68 33.21 -39.21
C GLU A 521 16.89 32.87 -37.72
N GLY A 522 17.13 31.59 -37.40
CA GLY A 522 17.14 31.15 -36.00
C GLY A 522 17.33 29.65 -35.80
N GLN A 523 17.14 29.22 -34.55
CA GLN A 523 17.24 27.82 -34.09
C GLN A 523 15.91 27.38 -33.48
N VAL A 524 15.30 26.31 -34.00
CA VAL A 524 14.15 25.68 -33.34
C VAL A 524 14.65 24.80 -32.19
N CYS A 525 14.52 25.27 -30.96
CA CYS A 525 14.88 24.53 -29.74
C CYS A 525 13.70 23.84 -29.06
N ASP A 526 12.49 24.40 -29.14
CA ASP A 526 11.26 23.84 -28.57
C ASP A 526 10.21 23.64 -29.67
N LEU A 527 9.33 22.65 -29.51
CA LEU A 527 8.33 22.28 -30.51
C LEU A 527 7.04 21.79 -29.86
N HIS A 528 5.91 22.40 -30.24
CA HIS A 528 4.59 22.09 -29.70
C HIS A 528 3.61 21.81 -30.83
N TRP A 529 2.88 20.69 -30.74
CA TRP A 529 1.88 20.31 -31.75
C TRP A 529 0.69 19.58 -31.14
N TRP A 530 -0.32 19.33 -31.97
CA TRP A 530 -1.55 18.62 -31.60
C TRP A 530 -1.86 17.53 -32.61
N GLY A 531 -2.48 16.45 -32.14
CA GLY A 531 -2.91 15.35 -32.99
C GLY A 531 -3.74 14.31 -32.24
N VAL A 532 -4.07 13.23 -32.94
CA VAL A 532 -4.81 12.07 -32.41
C VAL A 532 -4.02 10.79 -32.65
N GLU A 533 -4.23 9.79 -31.80
CA GLU A 533 -3.68 8.43 -31.96
C GLU A 533 -4.81 7.41 -32.05
N VAL A 534 -4.75 6.56 -33.09
CA VAL A 534 -5.73 5.50 -33.34
C VAL A 534 -5.05 4.19 -33.74
N ASN A 535 -5.69 3.06 -33.46
CA ASN A 535 -5.25 1.76 -33.98
C ASN A 535 -5.68 1.57 -35.46
N SER A 536 -5.34 0.39 -36.01
CA SER A 536 -5.73 -0.05 -37.36
C SER A 536 -7.24 -0.07 -37.65
N GLU A 537 -8.09 0.02 -36.63
CA GLU A 537 -9.56 0.05 -36.73
C GLU A 537 -10.16 1.45 -36.52
N GLY A 538 -9.34 2.47 -36.25
CA GLY A 538 -9.80 3.83 -35.91
C GLY A 538 -10.29 4.02 -34.47
N ASN A 539 -10.01 3.07 -33.57
CA ASN A 539 -10.30 3.16 -32.14
C ASN A 539 -9.17 3.93 -31.40
N PRO A 540 -9.44 4.60 -30.25
CA PRO A 540 -8.38 5.26 -29.47
C PRO A 540 -7.32 4.26 -28.99
N CYS A 541 -6.05 4.61 -29.12
CA CYS A 541 -4.96 3.75 -28.66
C CYS A 541 -4.81 3.69 -27.12
N GLU A 542 -4.75 2.48 -26.56
CA GLU A 542 -4.45 2.24 -25.13
C GLU A 542 -2.97 2.47 -24.77
N ARG A 543 -2.07 2.45 -25.76
CA ARG A 543 -0.64 2.74 -25.60
C ARG A 543 -0.24 3.94 -26.45
N ALA A 544 0.52 4.85 -25.82
CA ALA A 544 0.94 6.11 -26.43
C ALA A 544 2.19 5.96 -27.30
N ALA A 545 2.27 6.73 -28.38
CA ALA A 545 3.55 7.04 -29.00
C ALA A 545 4.27 8.10 -28.15
N ASN A 546 5.32 7.70 -27.42
CA ASN A 546 6.14 8.63 -26.62
C ASN A 546 7.34 9.19 -27.40
N LEU A 547 7.76 8.52 -28.48
CA LEU A 547 8.96 8.82 -29.25
C LEU A 547 8.58 9.20 -30.69
N PHE A 548 9.10 10.33 -31.18
CA PHE A 548 8.80 10.89 -32.49
C PHE A 548 10.08 11.24 -33.25
N VAL A 549 10.04 11.13 -34.57
CA VAL A 549 11.05 11.71 -35.45
C VAL A 549 10.49 12.98 -36.09
N VAL A 550 11.15 14.10 -35.80
CA VAL A 550 10.89 15.44 -36.34
C VAL A 550 11.89 15.72 -37.45
N GLN A 551 11.44 16.18 -38.60
CA GLN A 551 12.28 16.50 -39.76
C GLN A 551 11.88 17.86 -40.36
N ILE A 552 12.85 18.79 -40.48
CA ILE A 552 12.69 20.13 -41.06
C ILE A 552 13.68 20.30 -42.22
N SER A 553 13.21 20.57 -43.44
CA SER A 553 14.08 20.60 -44.63
C SER A 553 13.66 21.63 -45.71
N PRO A 554 14.61 22.14 -46.53
CA PRO A 554 14.29 23.00 -47.68
C PRO A 554 13.48 22.27 -48.76
N THR A 555 12.43 22.91 -49.28
CA THR A 555 11.62 22.31 -50.35
C THR A 555 12.33 22.41 -51.70
N GLY A 556 12.60 21.26 -52.32
CA GLY A 556 13.01 21.19 -53.74
C GLY A 556 14.42 20.69 -54.01
N THR A 557 15.18 20.30 -52.99
CA THR A 557 16.39 19.47 -53.17
C THR A 557 15.98 18.01 -53.43
N GLU A 558 16.74 17.29 -54.27
CA GLU A 558 16.50 15.86 -54.54
C GLU A 558 17.04 14.94 -53.40
N SER A 559 17.44 15.54 -52.28
CA SER A 559 18.07 14.87 -51.13
C SER A 559 17.42 15.31 -49.83
N ALA A 560 16.66 14.42 -49.19
CA ALA A 560 16.04 14.59 -47.86
C ALA A 560 17.04 14.68 -46.68
N TRP A 561 18.31 14.98 -46.98
CA TRP A 561 19.47 14.93 -46.08
C TRP A 561 20.10 16.31 -45.83
N GLU A 562 19.58 17.38 -46.45
CA GLU A 562 20.01 18.77 -46.24
C GLU A 562 19.07 19.52 -45.28
N GLY A 563 18.49 18.80 -44.33
CA GLY A 563 17.62 19.31 -43.28
C GLY A 563 17.98 18.75 -41.90
N CYS A 564 17.33 19.28 -40.88
CA CYS A 564 17.44 18.79 -39.51
C CYS A 564 16.51 17.59 -39.30
N GLU A 565 17.01 16.45 -38.85
CA GLU A 565 16.19 15.31 -38.39
C GLU A 565 16.58 14.94 -36.95
N ILE A 566 15.58 14.85 -36.06
CA ILE A 566 15.73 14.62 -34.62
C ILE A 566 14.74 13.56 -34.17
N THR A 567 15.23 12.50 -33.53
CA THR A 567 14.37 11.63 -32.70
C THR A 567 14.29 12.21 -31.29
N THR A 568 13.08 12.40 -30.77
CA THR A 568 12.82 13.07 -29.49
C THR A 568 11.63 12.44 -28.77
N GLU A 569 11.61 12.53 -27.44
CA GLU A 569 10.46 12.15 -26.62
C GLU A 569 9.57 13.37 -26.36
N ALA A 570 8.25 13.19 -26.46
CA ALA A 570 7.27 14.27 -26.28
C ALA A 570 6.40 14.06 -25.05
N GLN A 571 6.22 15.10 -24.23
CA GLN A 571 5.25 15.07 -23.14
C GLN A 571 3.84 15.24 -23.70
N ARG A 572 2.94 14.32 -23.34
CA ARG A 572 1.59 14.25 -23.91
C ARG A 572 0.51 14.61 -22.90
N ALA A 573 -0.34 15.57 -23.23
CA ALA A 573 -1.52 15.95 -22.45
C ALA A 573 -2.80 15.85 -23.28
N VAL A 574 -3.89 15.31 -22.72
CA VAL A 574 -5.22 15.44 -23.35
C VAL A 574 -5.69 16.88 -23.19
N ILE A 575 -6.07 17.54 -24.29
CA ILE A 575 -6.52 18.94 -24.28
C ILE A 575 -7.95 19.13 -24.77
N ASP A 576 -8.49 18.19 -25.55
CA ASP A 576 -9.89 18.17 -25.99
C ASP A 576 -10.32 16.73 -26.32
N TYR A 577 -11.60 16.53 -26.65
CA TYR A 577 -12.17 15.27 -27.14
C TYR A 577 -13.04 15.52 -28.36
N ILE A 578 -12.78 14.82 -29.47
CA ILE A 578 -13.55 14.94 -30.72
C ILE A 578 -14.37 13.68 -30.98
N ASP A 579 -15.65 13.86 -31.32
CA ASP A 579 -16.52 12.77 -31.75
C ASP A 579 -16.31 12.50 -33.25
N TYR A 580 -15.62 11.39 -33.56
CA TYR A 580 -15.44 10.84 -34.90
C TYR A 580 -16.55 9.82 -35.22
N TRP A 581 -16.84 9.57 -36.50
CA TRP A 581 -17.75 8.52 -36.96
C TRP A 581 -16.99 7.54 -37.87
N ASN A 582 -16.73 6.31 -37.41
CA ASN A 582 -15.87 5.36 -38.12
C ASN A 582 -16.58 4.52 -39.19
N GLY A 583 -17.91 4.53 -39.22
CA GLY A 583 -18.72 3.80 -40.20
C GLY A 583 -19.92 3.12 -39.56
N ASP A 584 -19.69 2.46 -38.42
CA ASP A 584 -20.71 1.75 -37.67
C ASP A 584 -21.15 2.52 -36.41
N ASN A 585 -20.26 3.30 -35.78
CA ASN A 585 -20.56 4.06 -34.56
C ASN A 585 -19.85 5.44 -34.50
N THR A 586 -20.31 6.29 -33.57
CA THR A 586 -19.55 7.43 -33.07
C THR A 586 -18.51 6.94 -32.06
N ILE A 587 -17.27 7.44 -32.18
CA ILE A 587 -16.14 7.17 -31.31
C ILE A 587 -15.58 8.51 -30.83
N THR A 588 -15.53 8.72 -29.52
CA THR A 588 -14.89 9.91 -28.94
C THR A 588 -13.37 9.68 -28.87
N LEU A 589 -12.61 10.38 -29.72
CA LEU A 589 -11.15 10.35 -29.73
C LEU A 589 -10.59 11.45 -28.81
N PRO A 590 -9.61 11.16 -27.93
CA PRO A 590 -8.87 12.21 -27.24
C PRO A 590 -7.97 12.97 -28.22
N VAL A 591 -8.03 14.30 -28.17
CA VAL A 591 -7.05 15.18 -28.83
C VAL A 591 -5.92 15.43 -27.86
N TYR A 592 -4.70 15.14 -28.29
CA TYR A 592 -3.49 15.30 -27.51
C TYR A 592 -2.72 16.55 -27.95
N ARG A 593 -2.19 17.31 -26.98
CA ARG A 593 -1.03 18.18 -27.19
C ARG A 593 0.24 17.38 -26.90
N TYR A 594 1.26 17.62 -27.71
CA TYR A 594 2.60 17.08 -27.57
C TYR A 594 3.56 18.26 -27.38
N ASP A 595 4.29 18.24 -26.27
CA ASP A 595 5.26 19.26 -25.89
C ASP A 595 6.67 18.67 -25.89
N VAL A 596 7.54 19.19 -26.76
CA VAL A 596 8.98 18.89 -26.76
C VAL A 596 9.72 20.16 -26.35
N TRP A 597 10.05 20.23 -25.06
CA TRP A 597 10.94 21.25 -24.51
C TRP A 597 12.39 20.81 -24.71
N HIS A 598 13.22 21.71 -25.26
CA HIS A 598 14.67 21.53 -25.43
C HIS A 598 15.03 20.26 -26.21
N LEU A 599 14.76 20.29 -27.53
CA LEU A 599 15.21 19.30 -28.51
C LEU A 599 16.69 18.91 -28.27
N PRO A 600 17.06 17.61 -28.34
CA PRO A 600 18.42 17.10 -28.07
C PRO A 600 19.57 17.84 -28.77
N SER A 601 19.27 18.48 -29.90
CA SER A 601 20.04 19.56 -30.51
C SER A 601 19.06 20.49 -31.21
N CYS A 602 19.13 21.82 -31.04
CA CYS A 602 18.22 22.72 -31.76
C CYS A 602 18.44 22.65 -33.29
N CYS A 603 17.37 22.74 -34.07
CA CYS A 603 17.45 22.78 -35.54
C CYS A 603 17.83 24.18 -36.03
N GLU A 604 19.05 24.33 -36.55
CA GLU A 604 19.46 25.49 -37.36
C GLU A 604 18.60 25.59 -38.63
N LEU A 605 18.08 26.79 -38.93
CA LEU A 605 17.33 27.06 -40.16
C LEU A 605 18.22 27.71 -41.25
N PRO A 606 17.94 27.50 -42.55
CA PRO A 606 18.67 28.17 -43.64
C PRO A 606 18.54 29.71 -43.63
N GLU A 607 19.48 30.41 -44.30
CA GLU A 607 19.41 31.88 -44.47
C GLU A 607 18.09 32.31 -45.18
N SER A 608 17.57 33.49 -44.83
CA SER A 608 16.17 33.83 -45.12
C SER A 608 15.78 33.85 -46.61
N GLY A 609 14.67 33.19 -46.91
CA GLY A 609 14.02 33.22 -48.22
C GLY A 609 13.74 31.85 -48.85
N GLU A 610 14.28 30.77 -48.29
CA GLU A 610 13.91 29.41 -48.67
C GLU A 610 12.54 28.99 -48.08
N THR A 611 11.88 28.03 -48.71
CA THR A 611 10.61 27.46 -48.26
C THR A 611 10.89 26.12 -47.58
N LEU A 612 10.21 25.84 -46.45
CA LEU A 612 10.51 24.70 -45.59
C LEU A 612 9.36 23.69 -45.56
N ALA A 613 9.71 22.41 -45.46
CA ALA A 613 8.82 21.31 -45.11
C ALA A 613 9.06 20.89 -43.66
N LEU A 614 7.98 20.52 -42.97
CA LEU A 614 8.02 19.91 -41.64
C LEU A 614 7.30 18.55 -41.73
N SER A 615 7.95 17.51 -41.22
CA SER A 615 7.41 16.16 -41.10
C SER A 615 7.64 15.67 -39.68
N ILE A 616 6.60 15.13 -39.05
CA ILE A 616 6.68 14.55 -37.69
C ILE A 616 5.97 13.20 -37.74
N ARG A 617 6.69 12.14 -37.42
CA ARG A 617 6.24 10.73 -37.48
C ARG A 617 6.54 10.02 -36.15
N SER A 618 5.73 9.04 -35.76
CA SER A 618 6.06 8.18 -34.61
C SER A 618 7.32 7.36 -34.92
N ALA A 619 8.20 7.20 -33.92
CA ALA A 619 9.45 6.47 -34.06
C ALA A 619 9.27 4.99 -33.66
N GLY A 620 8.70 4.20 -34.57
CA GLY A 620 8.59 2.74 -34.40
C GLY A 620 9.94 2.03 -34.52
N PRO A 621 10.13 0.87 -33.87
CA PRO A 621 11.32 0.04 -34.04
C PRO A 621 11.25 -0.80 -35.33
N ASP A 622 12.35 -0.88 -36.09
CA ASP A 622 12.52 -1.78 -37.25
C ASP A 622 12.60 -3.27 -36.83
N THR A 623 11.48 -3.84 -36.35
CA THR A 623 11.37 -5.27 -35.97
C THR A 623 10.11 -5.98 -36.47
N GLY A 624 9.51 -5.51 -37.56
CA GLY A 624 8.45 -6.21 -38.29
C GLY A 624 7.03 -5.85 -37.85
N ILE A 625 6.14 -5.79 -38.86
CA ILE A 625 4.74 -5.38 -38.72
C ILE A 625 3.90 -6.54 -38.13
N GLU A 626 3.21 -6.28 -37.02
CA GLU A 626 2.10 -7.11 -36.50
C GLU A 626 0.87 -6.19 -36.25
N ASP A 627 -0.35 -6.75 -36.25
CA ASP A 627 -1.61 -6.01 -36.52
C ASP A 627 -2.08 -4.98 -35.45
N ASP A 628 -1.32 -4.77 -34.37
CA ASP A 628 -1.68 -3.97 -33.17
C ASP A 628 -1.02 -2.56 -33.11
N ASP A 629 -0.31 -2.13 -34.15
CA ASP A 629 0.41 -0.84 -34.15
C ASP A 629 -0.50 0.41 -34.05
N CYS A 630 0.01 1.44 -33.37
CA CYS A 630 -0.68 2.72 -33.15
C CYS A 630 -0.23 3.81 -34.12
N TYR A 631 -1.19 4.39 -34.84
CA TYR A 631 -0.98 5.41 -35.85
C TYR A 631 -1.30 6.81 -35.31
N PHE A 632 -0.43 7.78 -35.62
CA PHE A 632 -0.56 9.18 -35.22
C PHE A 632 -1.03 10.05 -36.42
N GLY A 633 -1.96 10.97 -36.19
CA GLY A 633 -2.63 11.74 -37.25
C GLY A 633 -3.02 13.19 -36.90
N TRP A 634 -3.34 13.96 -37.95
CA TRP A 634 -3.53 15.42 -37.93
C TRP A 634 -4.96 15.84 -38.31
N MET A 635 -5.31 17.11 -38.08
CA MET A 635 -6.66 17.68 -38.31
C MET A 635 -6.66 18.80 -39.37
N ASN A 636 -7.70 18.90 -40.21
CA ASN A 636 -7.86 19.96 -41.22
C ASN A 636 -9.33 20.20 -41.66
N SER A 637 -9.57 21.10 -42.62
CA SER A 637 -10.89 21.68 -42.98
C SER A 637 -10.82 22.47 -44.32
N PRO A 638 -11.88 22.67 -45.15
CA PRO A 638 -13.22 22.05 -45.23
C PRO A 638 -13.58 21.53 -46.67
N MET A 639 -14.80 21.17 -47.16
CA MET A 639 -16.21 21.01 -46.70
C MET A 639 -16.92 19.84 -47.47
N GLY A 640 -17.53 18.90 -46.76
CA GLY A 640 -18.97 18.55 -46.91
C GLY A 640 -19.52 17.71 -48.09
N ASP A 641 -19.46 16.37 -47.98
CA ASP A 641 -20.66 15.51 -48.16
C ASP A 641 -20.68 14.24 -47.25
N GLY A 642 -19.53 13.62 -46.95
CA GLY A 642 -19.25 12.95 -45.66
C GLY A 642 -18.69 11.51 -45.69
N SER A 643 -17.95 11.16 -44.62
CA SER A 643 -17.16 9.92 -44.34
C SER A 643 -15.86 9.77 -45.17
N PHE A 644 -14.67 9.40 -44.65
CA PHE A 644 -14.21 8.94 -43.30
C PHE A 644 -12.88 9.64 -42.86
N ILE A 645 -12.12 9.08 -41.90
CA ILE A 645 -10.67 9.33 -41.68
C ILE A 645 -9.85 8.30 -42.45
N GLU A 646 -8.70 8.71 -43.00
CA GLU A 646 -7.67 7.82 -43.55
C GLU A 646 -6.25 8.21 -43.13
N ILE A 647 -5.39 7.19 -43.03
CA ILE A 647 -3.94 7.31 -42.89
C ILE A 647 -3.34 7.04 -44.28
N GLY A 648 -3.18 8.10 -45.08
CA GLY A 648 -2.61 8.02 -46.43
C GLY A 648 -3.64 7.93 -47.58
N GLU A 649 -3.96 9.10 -48.14
CA GLU A 649 -4.65 9.37 -49.43
C GLU A 649 -6.16 9.04 -49.62
N GLU A 650 -6.96 10.12 -49.67
CA GLU A 650 -8.28 10.30 -50.34
C GLU A 650 -9.59 9.76 -49.70
N ASN A 651 -10.04 10.35 -48.57
CA ASN A 651 -10.98 11.50 -48.51
C ASN A 651 -11.23 12.06 -47.08
N THR A 652 -12.04 13.13 -46.96
CA THR A 652 -11.95 14.10 -45.83
C THR A 652 -13.09 14.11 -44.80
N ALA A 653 -12.71 14.38 -43.54
CA ALA A 653 -13.56 14.93 -42.50
C ALA A 653 -13.07 16.33 -42.08
N VAL A 654 -13.94 17.12 -41.44
CA VAL A 654 -13.80 18.59 -41.33
C VAL A 654 -14.22 19.05 -39.95
N LEU A 655 -13.30 19.64 -39.17
CA LEU A 655 -13.59 20.21 -37.85
C LEU A 655 -13.27 21.71 -37.82
N GLY A 656 -14.21 22.49 -37.27
CA GLY A 656 -14.17 23.96 -37.29
C GLY A 656 -13.45 24.55 -36.09
N ALA A 657 -12.12 24.48 -36.08
CA ALA A 657 -11.25 25.21 -35.15
C ALA A 657 -10.02 25.75 -35.91
N ASP A 658 -9.59 26.97 -35.58
CA ASP A 658 -8.39 27.57 -36.16
C ASP A 658 -7.14 26.98 -35.48
N LEU A 659 -6.54 25.97 -36.11
CA LEU A 659 -5.29 25.34 -35.63
C LEU A 659 -4.07 26.20 -35.99
N ALA A 660 -3.13 26.32 -35.05
CA ALA A 660 -1.96 27.16 -35.19
C ALA A 660 -0.77 26.60 -34.40
N PHE A 661 0.43 26.66 -34.99
CA PHE A 661 1.67 26.16 -34.39
C PHE A 661 2.45 27.25 -33.67
N CYS A 662 3.30 26.86 -32.72
CA CYS A 662 4.15 27.78 -31.95
C CYS A 662 5.61 27.35 -31.99
N LEU A 663 6.48 28.27 -32.41
CA LEU A 663 7.94 28.15 -32.38
C LEU A 663 8.51 29.30 -31.53
N THR A 664 9.52 29.01 -30.71
CA THR A 664 10.14 29.97 -29.78
C THR A 664 11.64 30.09 -29.98
N ASP A 665 12.12 31.30 -30.29
CA ASP A 665 13.54 31.66 -30.30
C ASP A 665 14.03 32.01 -28.88
N TYR A 666 15.22 31.53 -28.51
CA TYR A 666 15.85 31.87 -27.22
C TYR A 666 16.97 32.91 -27.37
N PHE A 667 16.69 34.16 -26.99
CA PHE A 667 17.72 35.20 -26.84
C PHE A 667 18.27 35.22 -25.40
N PRO A 668 19.57 34.94 -25.17
CA PRO A 668 20.19 35.18 -23.88
C PRO A 668 20.38 36.69 -23.66
N ALA A 669 19.76 37.23 -22.60
CA ALA A 669 19.92 38.64 -22.25
C ALA A 669 21.30 38.91 -21.62
N GLU A 670 22.20 39.56 -22.37
CA GLU A 670 23.41 40.17 -21.79
C GLU A 670 23.01 41.30 -20.82
N GLY A 671 23.69 41.40 -19.68
CA GLY A 671 23.38 42.36 -18.62
C GLY A 671 24.33 43.55 -18.53
N GLU A 672 23.84 44.67 -18.00
CA GLU A 672 24.67 45.79 -17.50
C GLU A 672 23.88 46.61 -16.45
N GLY A 673 24.57 47.23 -15.49
CA GLY A 673 23.99 48.26 -14.59
C GLY A 673 24.07 47.99 -13.08
N GLU A 674 25.02 48.65 -12.41
CA GLU A 674 25.08 48.73 -10.93
C GLU A 674 24.05 49.75 -10.37
N GLY A 675 23.61 49.56 -9.12
CA GLY A 675 22.77 50.53 -8.42
C GLY A 675 22.63 50.26 -6.91
N GLU A 676 23.38 50.99 -6.09
CA GLU A 676 23.27 50.95 -4.61
C GLU A 676 21.99 51.65 -4.11
N GLY A 677 21.40 51.16 -3.01
CA GLY A 677 20.29 51.83 -2.32
C GLY A 677 19.87 51.14 -1.03
N GLU A 678 20.10 51.78 0.12
CA GLU A 678 19.66 51.30 1.44
C GLU A 678 18.15 51.55 1.67
N GLY A 679 17.49 50.70 2.46
CA GLY A 679 16.07 50.85 2.84
C GLY A 679 15.71 50.04 4.10
N GLU A 680 15.29 50.74 5.15
CA GLU A 680 15.19 50.23 6.53
C GLU A 680 13.99 49.28 6.80
N ILE A 681 14.14 48.44 7.83
CA ILE A 681 13.06 47.65 8.45
C ILE A 681 12.42 48.42 9.62
N PRO A 682 11.09 48.43 9.77
CA PRO A 682 10.41 48.73 11.03
C PRO A 682 9.75 47.50 11.70
N LEU A 683 9.59 47.57 13.02
CA LEU A 683 8.91 46.58 13.90
C LEU A 683 7.70 47.24 14.62
N GLU A 684 7.01 46.46 15.48
CA GLU A 684 5.88 46.86 16.36
C GLU A 684 4.54 47.09 15.61
N GLY A 685 3.33 46.93 16.18
CA GLY A 685 2.82 46.47 17.49
C GLY A 685 1.26 46.50 17.45
N GLU A 686 0.42 46.05 18.39
CA GLU A 686 0.51 45.46 19.74
C GLU A 686 -0.78 44.61 19.97
N GLY A 687 -0.88 43.72 20.99
CA GLY A 687 -2.17 43.08 21.35
C GLY A 687 -2.16 42.08 22.53
N GLU A 688 -2.91 42.37 23.60
CA GLU A 688 -2.96 41.59 24.86
C GLU A 688 -4.39 41.27 25.36
N LEU A 689 -4.54 40.09 26.01
CA LEU A 689 -5.44 39.80 27.17
C LEU A 689 -6.99 39.78 26.93
N PRO A 690 -7.84 39.22 27.85
CA PRO A 690 -7.59 38.90 29.28
C PRO A 690 -8.06 37.53 29.83
N GLU A 691 -7.78 37.31 31.13
CA GLU A 691 -8.28 36.23 31.99
C GLU A 691 -9.61 36.56 32.72
N GLU A 692 -10.33 35.52 33.19
CA GLU A 692 -10.83 35.28 34.57
C GLU A 692 -12.17 34.51 34.62
N GLY A 693 -12.37 33.67 35.65
CA GLY A 693 -13.68 33.06 35.97
C GLY A 693 -13.66 31.82 36.87
N GLU A 694 -13.68 31.99 38.20
CA GLU A 694 -13.82 30.89 39.17
C GLU A 694 -15.29 30.41 39.36
N GLY A 695 -15.48 29.20 39.94
CA GLY A 695 -16.79 28.69 40.39
C GLY A 695 -16.67 27.55 41.42
N GLU A 696 -17.42 27.65 42.53
CA GLU A 696 -17.27 26.78 43.72
C GLU A 696 -18.15 25.50 43.74
N ILE A 697 -17.77 24.58 44.65
CA ILE A 697 -18.43 23.30 45.00
C ILE A 697 -19.75 23.51 45.77
N PRO A 698 -20.67 22.52 45.82
CA PRO A 698 -20.82 21.77 47.08
C PRO A 698 -21.17 20.24 46.93
N PRO A 699 -21.09 19.42 48.01
CA PRO A 699 -20.97 17.96 47.92
C PRO A 699 -22.00 17.13 48.76
N GLU A 700 -21.62 15.87 49.06
CA GLU A 700 -22.17 14.88 50.05
C GLU A 700 -23.17 13.80 49.56
N GLY A 701 -23.01 12.57 50.11
CA GLY A 701 -23.86 11.41 49.78
C GLY A 701 -23.42 10.02 50.28
N GLU A 702 -22.92 9.86 51.52
CA GLU A 702 -22.57 8.53 52.08
C GLU A 702 -23.78 7.63 52.40
N ILE A 703 -23.75 6.34 52.06
CA ILE A 703 -24.43 5.24 52.81
C ILE A 703 -23.58 3.94 52.71
N PRO A 704 -23.38 3.12 53.78
CA PRO A 704 -22.42 2.01 53.77
C PRO A 704 -22.99 0.61 54.17
N VAL A 705 -22.06 -0.31 54.47
CA VAL A 705 -22.07 -1.54 55.32
C VAL A 705 -22.56 -2.93 54.82
N GLU A 706 -21.72 -3.92 55.21
CA GLU A 706 -21.92 -5.40 55.38
C GLU A 706 -22.13 -6.30 54.12
N GLY A 707 -21.55 -7.52 54.06
CA GLY A 707 -20.67 -8.17 55.04
C GLY A 707 -20.05 -9.53 54.63
N GLU A 708 -18.98 -9.87 55.37
CA GLU A 708 -18.16 -11.10 55.49
C GLU A 708 -18.94 -12.36 56.00
N PRO A 709 -18.36 -13.58 56.23
CA PRO A 709 -17.00 -14.13 55.96
C PRO A 709 -16.98 -15.62 55.41
N PRO A 710 -16.21 -16.64 55.90
CA PRO A 710 -15.01 -17.20 55.23
C PRO A 710 -14.92 -18.76 55.21
N VAL A 711 -13.69 -19.35 55.39
CA VAL A 711 -13.32 -20.79 55.66
C VAL A 711 -13.20 -21.68 54.41
N GLU A 712 -12.18 -22.54 54.14
CA GLU A 712 -10.83 -22.88 54.66
C GLU A 712 -10.05 -23.56 53.48
N GLY A 713 -8.74 -23.89 53.50
CA GLY A 713 -7.74 -23.93 54.57
C GLY A 713 -6.32 -24.30 54.04
N GLU A 714 -5.42 -24.73 54.93
CA GLU A 714 -3.94 -24.62 54.80
C GLU A 714 -3.18 -25.89 54.29
N GLY A 715 -1.87 -25.76 54.02
CA GLY A 715 -0.99 -26.89 53.65
C GLY A 715 0.51 -26.59 53.45
N GLU A 716 1.24 -26.12 54.47
CA GLU A 716 2.73 -26.07 54.47
C GLU A 716 3.37 -27.48 54.56
N THR A 717 4.61 -27.79 54.15
CA THR A 717 5.91 -27.32 54.69
C THR A 717 7.12 -27.87 53.87
N PRO A 718 8.38 -27.36 54.03
CA PRO A 718 9.54 -27.65 53.15
C PRO A 718 10.66 -28.53 53.78
N VAL A 719 11.73 -28.83 53.00
CA VAL A 719 13.06 -29.33 53.47
C VAL A 719 14.20 -28.75 52.57
N GLU A 720 15.37 -28.47 53.16
CA GLU A 720 16.57 -27.87 52.55
C GLU A 720 17.62 -28.88 52.02
N GLY A 721 18.69 -28.41 51.37
CA GLY A 721 19.94 -29.17 51.17
C GLY A 721 21.05 -28.45 50.38
N GLU A 722 22.18 -28.14 51.02
CA GLU A 722 23.38 -27.50 50.42
C GLU A 722 24.48 -28.50 49.99
N GLY A 723 25.46 -28.07 49.17
CA GLY A 723 26.70 -28.80 48.89
C GLY A 723 27.67 -28.08 47.93
N GLU A 724 28.98 -28.07 48.23
CA GLU A 724 29.97 -27.15 47.63
C GLU A 724 31.17 -27.79 46.88
N THR A 725 31.50 -27.23 45.70
CA THR A 725 32.88 -27.00 45.15
C THR A 725 33.73 -28.23 44.67
N PRO A 726 35.01 -28.10 44.20
CA PRO A 726 35.34 -27.93 42.77
C PRO A 726 36.54 -28.79 42.26
N VAL A 727 37.05 -28.58 41.03
CA VAL A 727 38.47 -28.73 40.59
C VAL A 727 38.71 -28.22 39.14
N GLU A 728 39.93 -27.80 38.82
CA GLU A 728 40.39 -27.18 37.55
C GLU A 728 41.00 -28.17 36.52
N GLY A 729 41.34 -27.68 35.32
CA GLY A 729 42.29 -28.33 34.39
C GLY A 729 42.50 -27.60 33.05
N GLU A 730 43.66 -26.94 32.86
CA GLU A 730 44.06 -26.26 31.61
C GLU A 730 44.95 -27.11 30.66
N GLY A 731 45.13 -26.64 29.42
CA GLY A 731 46.09 -27.18 28.45
C GLY A 731 46.35 -26.22 27.27
N GLU A 732 47.62 -26.08 26.84
CA GLU A 732 48.10 -24.95 26.02
C GLU A 732 48.17 -25.18 24.48
N ILE A 733 47.96 -24.07 23.77
CA ILE A 733 48.49 -23.51 22.47
C ILE A 733 49.83 -24.08 21.89
N PRO A 734 50.36 -23.69 20.67
CA PRO A 734 49.94 -22.67 19.67
C PRO A 734 50.17 -22.91 18.11
N VAL A 735 49.56 -22.04 17.28
CA VAL A 735 50.14 -21.26 16.11
C VAL A 735 50.32 -21.76 14.64
N GLU A 736 49.86 -20.88 13.71
CA GLU A 736 50.21 -20.53 12.30
C GLU A 736 50.06 -21.47 11.07
N GLY A 737 49.66 -20.85 9.94
CA GLY A 737 49.75 -21.40 8.57
C GLY A 737 48.77 -20.79 7.54
N GLU A 738 49.03 -19.59 7.00
CA GLU A 738 48.27 -18.99 5.87
C GLU A 738 48.81 -19.39 4.48
N GLY A 739 48.04 -19.17 3.39
CA GLY A 739 48.63 -19.03 2.03
C GLY A 739 47.85 -19.54 0.82
N GLU A 740 46.88 -18.73 0.33
CA GLU A 740 46.46 -18.47 -1.08
C GLU A 740 46.21 -19.59 -2.14
N ALA A 741 45.45 -19.24 -3.19
CA ALA A 741 45.16 -20.04 -4.41
C ALA A 741 46.15 -19.71 -5.56
N PRO A 742 46.07 -20.35 -6.76
CA PRO A 742 45.20 -19.78 -7.82
C PRO A 742 44.72 -20.71 -9.00
N VAL A 743 43.57 -20.34 -9.60
CA VAL A 743 43.29 -20.15 -11.06
C VAL A 743 43.26 -21.33 -12.10
N GLU A 744 42.20 -21.27 -12.93
CA GLU A 744 41.95 -21.79 -14.32
C GLU A 744 41.87 -23.29 -14.67
N GLY A 745 41.01 -23.57 -15.68
CA GLY A 745 40.85 -24.86 -16.36
C GLY A 745 39.53 -24.96 -17.17
N GLU A 746 39.58 -24.69 -18.48
CA GLU A 746 38.44 -24.81 -19.42
C GLU A 746 38.07 -26.28 -19.75
N GLY A 747 36.86 -26.52 -20.28
CA GLY A 747 36.50 -27.82 -20.88
C GLY A 747 35.04 -27.93 -21.33
N GLU A 748 34.81 -28.06 -22.64
CA GLU A 748 33.47 -28.14 -23.24
C GLU A 748 32.85 -29.56 -23.29
N THR A 749 31.59 -29.57 -23.74
CA THR A 749 30.68 -30.64 -24.23
C THR A 749 31.33 -31.75 -25.13
N PRO A 750 30.65 -32.87 -25.54
CA PRO A 750 29.19 -33.02 -25.67
C PRO A 750 28.52 -34.42 -25.52
N ALA A 751 27.18 -34.38 -25.68
CA ALA A 751 26.28 -35.31 -26.39
C ALA A 751 25.94 -36.73 -25.87
N GLU A 752 24.62 -36.94 -25.79
CA GLU A 752 23.81 -38.11 -26.21
C GLU A 752 23.97 -39.51 -25.57
N GLY A 753 22.80 -40.12 -25.31
CA GLY A 753 22.64 -41.53 -24.94
C GLY A 753 21.24 -41.81 -24.40
N GLU A 754 20.34 -42.38 -25.22
CA GLU A 754 19.01 -42.82 -24.80
C GLU A 754 19.07 -44.01 -23.82
N GLY A 755 18.11 -44.11 -22.89
CA GLY A 755 17.99 -45.23 -21.93
C GLY A 755 16.79 -45.13 -20.99
#